data_AF-A0A523I076-F1
#
_entry.id   AF-A0A523I076-F1
#
_cell.length_a   1.000
_cell.length_b   1.000
_cell.length_c   1.000
_cell.angle_alpha   90.00
_cell.angle_beta   90.00
_cell.angle_gamma   90.00
#
_symmetry.space_group_name_H-M   'P 1'
#
loop_
_entity.id
_entity.type
_entity.pdbx_description
1 polymer ?
#
loop_
_entity_poly.entity_id
_entity_poly.type
_entity_poly.pdbx_seq_one_letter_code
_entity_poly.pdbx_strand_id
1 'polypeptide(L)'
;MPVRRSGAVPSKMYPRRWGKVSRQSMLVVGAALACPAIASAQGPGPAVRFYLITDTLHMDPPPALRDGGLWDRLTSPQEVARRWVAETLRLVQANRARRRGRLALNRPVVAAGILPRLPIALDSAPPPVARQDLGDLARYADLNIELDAHLETRLDRLRNLNCTAADISNPASGCQGGFPTPALDQQFALRAGGVIADRLNVNVDFDSQREFSSNNRINVWYQGLEDDIVRRVEVGNLDFRLPSSPFIRSAIPAQSFGIQAEAQLGPVELRSILAQQKGSSVRTRIFTVGDRTTQRVSRESRDVEFEDSRFFFIVDPATLPAQPNIDVLNIVRDALPPEAQLAQVRVYRLRAQSGQVGINPSLQGIEAVAFRDDSLQRVGPFFWDLLVEGQDYYLDPSGTWFGLRNRVGLNEFLAVSYVTVSGDTVGTFPSVTGPSDTLRLIHEPRRGTDVPTFEHEMRNFYRIGGNISRNSINLSLVVNDSERPVDGIGTYLARLGLANSTDPSQLDEFNRVFPRERDPNGGLPLRDLFVVFPNLKPFADSARLQDRERNDSIYRTPTYLRNTQGPAPRFRFLWDFDASGSGDRARLSLGAVQVRSGSERIRIGNRDLVRGRDYDISYDLGVITFVNPDSLFPGPTEVQVQFEQNQLFDIAPSSVFGLHGTYNLGSRGRVDAVTLFQRERTIFTRPILGLEPQAMFIGSLSTNLRFRPDYLTRALNALPLLETNVPSILEVTAELAVSRPNPNQAGEAYIEEFEGQPSTIIGMEEQSFQLGSRPTSGIGLPPSHLSPAGEFDVNDAATLVWQNAIEIDGGPLELSPGEIDSSIVLTGASRPKETLLWLTLKPDTIGGAPHPVTGAPRWFRTPTPGPRWRSITRPLDRSGLGIDLSRIEFLEFWALEDLRVSTLRQKTILVLDFGTVLEDAVAFGPDSLEVIRNDTVFSGFQTLGMGVLDSEKDRFTNLFNAAVNDVGIHGDRIPTIFNINTGETLTDFPMCERVFTGVTIPTFPLGHLGARCTRRNGFVDSEDLNGDNRLDRAIGVLQEDVVRYIVPLGDARLVVRRGEILRDIAGVTRTWRLYRIPFRRDTVQIGAPNLRRTR
;
A
#
# COMPACT_ATOMS: atom_id res chain seq x y z
N MET A 1 -27.93 60.14 -15.04
CA MET A 1 -27.22 61.30 -15.64
C MET A 1 -26.01 61.60 -14.77
N PRO A 2 -24.93 62.20 -15.30
CA PRO A 2 -24.52 62.33 -16.70
C PRO A 2 -23.15 61.63 -16.96
N VAL A 3 -22.55 61.43 -18.15
CA VAL A 3 -22.89 61.38 -19.60
C VAL A 3 -21.57 61.81 -20.30
N ARG A 4 -21.01 61.03 -21.24
CA ARG A 4 -21.33 61.15 -22.68
C ARG A 4 -21.14 59.84 -23.45
N ARG A 5 -22.22 59.43 -24.12
CA ARG A 5 -22.15 58.68 -25.38
C ARG A 5 -21.69 59.61 -26.50
N SER A 6 -21.09 59.06 -27.54
CA SER A 6 -21.48 59.39 -28.91
C SER A 6 -21.60 58.10 -29.71
N GLY A 7 -22.54 58.08 -30.65
CA GLY A 7 -22.74 57.02 -31.61
C GLY A 7 -23.64 57.54 -32.72
N ALA A 8 -23.46 57.05 -33.94
CA ALA A 8 -24.34 57.33 -35.06
C ALA A 8 -24.41 56.12 -36.00
N VAL A 9 -25.65 55.76 -36.31
CA VAL A 9 -26.18 54.69 -37.18
C VAL A 9 -26.82 55.47 -38.36
N PRO A 10 -26.90 55.03 -39.65
CA PRO A 10 -27.89 54.00 -40.02
C PRO A 10 -27.79 53.21 -41.36
N SER A 11 -28.69 52.20 -41.47
CA SER A 11 -29.45 51.71 -42.65
C SER A 11 -28.71 51.25 -43.93
N LYS A 12 -28.76 49.95 -44.31
CA LYS A 12 -29.88 49.12 -44.86
C LYS A 12 -30.21 49.34 -46.35
N MET A 13 -30.10 48.28 -47.16
CA MET A 13 -31.21 47.77 -48.00
C MET A 13 -31.06 46.29 -48.42
N TYR A 14 -32.21 45.62 -48.57
CA TYR A 14 -32.46 44.22 -49.02
C TYR A 14 -32.63 44.20 -50.57
N PRO A 15 -32.82 43.07 -51.34
CA PRO A 15 -33.69 41.91 -51.00
C PRO A 15 -33.50 40.49 -51.65
N ARG A 16 -34.19 39.46 -51.08
CA ARG A 16 -34.86 38.28 -51.74
C ARG A 16 -34.00 37.31 -52.62
N ARG A 17 -34.30 36.02 -52.88
CA ARG A 17 -35.48 35.13 -52.64
C ARG A 17 -35.07 33.61 -52.77
N TRP A 18 -35.46 32.77 -51.79
CA TRP A 18 -35.91 31.34 -51.90
C TRP A 18 -34.94 30.23 -52.39
N GLY A 19 -35.04 28.94 -51.98
CA GLY A 19 -36.13 28.26 -51.24
C GLY A 19 -35.72 27.03 -50.39
N LYS A 20 -36.73 26.27 -49.91
CA LYS A 20 -36.67 25.16 -48.93
C LYS A 20 -35.93 23.92 -49.47
N VAL A 21 -35.32 23.05 -48.66
CA VAL A 21 -35.91 21.90 -47.90
C VAL A 21 -34.73 21.26 -47.11
N SER A 22 -34.81 20.74 -45.87
CA SER A 22 -35.85 20.60 -44.82
C SER A 22 -35.18 20.51 -43.41
N ARG A 23 -35.90 20.08 -42.36
CA ARG A 23 -35.35 19.74 -41.02
C ARG A 23 -35.63 18.27 -40.67
N GLN A 24 -34.61 17.52 -40.23
CA GLN A 24 -34.73 16.40 -39.30
C GLN A 24 -33.34 16.06 -38.70
N SER A 25 -33.32 15.31 -37.59
CA SER A 25 -32.11 14.76 -36.95
C SER A 25 -31.15 15.73 -36.25
N MET A 26 -31.59 16.33 -35.13
CA MET A 26 -30.67 16.80 -34.08
C MET A 26 -31.31 16.83 -32.69
N LEU A 27 -31.64 15.65 -32.13
CA LEU A 27 -32.00 15.51 -30.70
C LEU A 27 -31.92 14.04 -30.21
N VAL A 28 -30.76 13.60 -29.70
CA VAL A 28 -30.64 12.39 -28.86
C VAL A 28 -29.60 12.65 -27.76
N VAL A 29 -29.92 13.57 -26.84
CA VAL A 29 -29.31 13.67 -25.51
C VAL A 29 -30.43 14.09 -24.56
N GLY A 30 -30.81 13.21 -23.62
CA GLY A 30 -31.82 13.52 -22.59
C GLY A 30 -32.95 12.49 -22.49
N ALA A 31 -32.73 11.39 -21.77
CA ALA A 31 -33.77 10.48 -21.28
C ALA A 31 -33.25 9.61 -20.11
N ALA A 32 -32.83 10.23 -19.01
CA ALA A 32 -32.48 9.53 -17.77
C ALA A 32 -32.72 10.43 -16.55
N LEU A 33 -33.98 10.52 -16.10
CA LEU A 33 -34.41 11.07 -14.79
C LEU A 33 -35.94 10.98 -14.65
N ALA A 34 -36.45 9.95 -13.94
CA ALA A 34 -37.80 9.90 -13.39
C ALA A 34 -37.89 8.88 -12.23
N CYS A 35 -38.52 9.31 -11.13
CA CYS A 35 -38.51 8.78 -9.75
C CYS A 35 -38.89 7.30 -9.47
N PRO A 36 -38.67 6.82 -8.22
CA PRO A 36 -38.79 5.41 -7.82
C PRO A 36 -40.13 5.05 -7.14
N ALA A 37 -40.45 3.74 -7.13
CA ALA A 37 -41.09 3.03 -6.00
C ALA A 37 -41.22 1.52 -6.31
N ILE A 38 -40.96 0.65 -5.32
CA ILE A 38 -41.73 -0.55 -4.90
C ILE A 38 -40.84 -1.47 -4.05
N ALA A 39 -41.47 -2.17 -3.11
CA ALA A 39 -40.84 -2.82 -1.96
C ALA A 39 -40.28 -4.25 -2.22
N SER A 40 -39.60 -4.74 -1.19
CA SER A 40 -38.88 -6.00 -1.06
C SER A 40 -39.61 -7.30 -1.45
N ALA A 41 -38.86 -8.22 -2.06
CA ALA A 41 -39.04 -9.67 -1.87
C ALA A 41 -37.66 -10.37 -1.94
N GLN A 42 -37.40 -11.33 -1.04
CA GLN A 42 -36.14 -12.08 -1.01
C GLN A 42 -36.19 -13.29 -1.94
N GLY A 43 -35.15 -13.47 -2.76
CA GLY A 43 -34.94 -14.64 -3.63
C GLY A 43 -33.70 -14.43 -4.52
N PRO A 44 -33.08 -15.50 -5.04
CA PRO A 44 -31.92 -15.37 -5.93
C PRO A 44 -32.33 -14.63 -7.21
N GLY A 45 -31.55 -13.59 -7.57
CA GLY A 45 -31.90 -12.67 -8.65
C GLY A 45 -31.97 -13.35 -10.03
N PRO A 46 -32.87 -12.90 -10.92
CA PRO A 46 -33.01 -13.47 -12.25
C PRO A 46 -31.84 -13.04 -13.16
N ALA A 47 -30.96 -13.98 -13.51
CA ALA A 47 -29.96 -13.78 -14.55
C ALA A 47 -30.61 -13.80 -15.95
N VAL A 48 -30.93 -12.62 -16.49
CA VAL A 48 -31.49 -12.48 -17.86
C VAL A 48 -30.35 -12.47 -18.88
N ARG A 49 -29.99 -13.66 -19.42
CA ARG A 49 -29.06 -13.76 -20.55
C ARG A 49 -29.80 -13.55 -21.88
N PHE A 50 -29.47 -12.47 -22.59
CA PHE A 50 -29.88 -12.29 -23.98
C PHE A 50 -28.85 -12.94 -24.92
N TYR A 51 -29.23 -14.01 -25.61
CA TYR A 51 -28.40 -14.64 -26.64
C TYR A 51 -28.81 -14.16 -28.03
N LEU A 52 -28.09 -13.20 -28.59
CA LEU A 52 -28.15 -12.89 -30.02
C LEU A 52 -27.23 -13.83 -30.80
N ILE A 53 -27.67 -15.07 -31.02
CA ILE A 53 -26.93 -16.03 -31.86
C ILE A 53 -27.02 -15.57 -33.32
N THR A 54 -26.02 -14.81 -33.75
CA THR A 54 -25.72 -14.61 -35.17
C THR A 54 -24.73 -15.68 -35.62
N ASP A 55 -25.23 -16.79 -36.17
CA ASP A 55 -24.40 -17.72 -36.96
C ASP A 55 -23.58 -16.90 -37.97
N THR A 56 -22.26 -16.89 -37.80
CA THR A 56 -21.33 -16.05 -38.57
C THR A 56 -21.19 -16.60 -39.99
N LEU A 57 -21.46 -15.75 -40.98
CA LEU A 57 -21.16 -16.04 -42.37
C LEU A 57 -19.71 -15.60 -42.64
N HIS A 58 -18.75 -16.49 -42.41
CA HIS A 58 -17.35 -16.20 -42.76
C HIS A 58 -17.20 -16.15 -44.28
N MET A 59 -16.79 -15.00 -44.81
CA MET A 59 -16.59 -14.78 -46.25
C MET A 59 -15.16 -14.36 -46.52
N ASP A 60 -14.40 -15.25 -47.15
CA ASP A 60 -13.04 -15.02 -47.60
C ASP A 60 -13.05 -14.17 -48.89
N PRO A 61 -12.51 -12.93 -48.90
CA PRO A 61 -12.45 -12.13 -50.12
C PRO A 61 -11.54 -12.80 -51.17
N PRO A 62 -11.81 -12.62 -52.47
CA PRO A 62 -10.94 -13.10 -53.56
C PRO A 62 -9.48 -12.64 -53.37
N PRO A 63 -8.47 -13.42 -53.76
CA PRO A 63 -7.05 -13.08 -53.52
C PRO A 63 -6.62 -11.70 -54.04
N ALA A 64 -7.22 -11.21 -55.14
CA ALA A 64 -6.97 -9.88 -55.70
C ALA A 64 -7.48 -8.70 -54.83
N LEU A 65 -8.32 -8.97 -53.84
CA LEU A 65 -8.90 -7.99 -52.90
C LEU A 65 -8.31 -8.09 -51.47
N ARG A 66 -7.21 -8.85 -51.30
CA ARG A 66 -6.46 -8.97 -50.04
C ARG A 66 -5.26 -8.02 -50.06
N ASP A 67 -4.75 -7.63 -48.88
CA ASP A 67 -3.53 -6.82 -48.78
C ASP A 67 -2.37 -7.50 -49.53
N GLY A 68 -1.80 -6.78 -50.51
CA GLY A 68 -0.73 -7.29 -51.39
C GLY A 68 -1.19 -8.11 -52.61
N GLY A 69 -2.50 -8.23 -52.86
CA GLY A 69 -3.05 -8.96 -54.02
C GLY A 69 -2.66 -8.36 -55.37
N LEU A 70 -2.22 -9.21 -56.31
CA LEU A 70 -1.89 -8.82 -57.69
C LEU A 70 -3.12 -8.89 -58.58
N TRP A 71 -3.35 -7.83 -59.36
CA TRP A 71 -4.45 -7.73 -60.32
C TRP A 71 -4.06 -8.27 -61.70
N ASP A 72 -4.91 -9.09 -62.30
CA ASP A 72 -4.76 -9.51 -63.70
C ASP A 72 -5.11 -8.36 -64.66
N ARG A 73 -4.31 -8.19 -65.71
CA ARG A 73 -4.40 -7.07 -66.67
C ARG A 73 -5.65 -7.11 -67.55
N LEU A 74 -6.37 -8.24 -67.61
CA LEU A 74 -7.53 -8.43 -68.47
C LEU A 74 -8.89 -8.27 -67.76
N THR A 75 -8.92 -8.10 -66.43
CA THR A 75 -10.17 -8.03 -65.67
C THR A 75 -10.26 -6.73 -64.88
N SER A 76 -11.29 -5.91 -65.09
CA SER A 76 -11.42 -4.63 -64.37
C SER A 76 -11.80 -4.85 -62.89
N PRO A 77 -11.31 -4.00 -61.95
CA PRO A 77 -11.66 -4.11 -60.53
C PRO A 77 -13.17 -4.05 -60.27
N GLN A 78 -13.91 -3.29 -61.08
CA GLN A 78 -15.36 -3.17 -61.02
C GLN A 78 -16.08 -4.49 -61.35
N GLU A 79 -15.55 -5.30 -62.26
CA GLU A 79 -16.12 -6.61 -62.61
C GLU A 79 -15.84 -7.66 -61.53
N VAL A 80 -14.64 -7.65 -60.93
CA VAL A 80 -14.29 -8.51 -59.78
C VAL A 80 -15.19 -8.18 -58.58
N ALA A 81 -15.35 -6.89 -58.26
CA ALA A 81 -16.23 -6.43 -57.19
C ALA A 81 -17.70 -6.79 -57.44
N ARG A 82 -18.22 -6.61 -58.67
CA ARG A 82 -19.60 -7.00 -59.01
C ARG A 82 -19.86 -8.49 -58.84
N ARG A 83 -18.93 -9.35 -59.27
CA ARG A 83 -19.05 -10.81 -59.13
C ARG A 83 -19.01 -11.25 -57.67
N TRP A 84 -18.13 -10.64 -56.87
CA TRP A 84 -18.07 -10.89 -55.43
C TRP A 84 -19.38 -10.50 -54.74
N VAL A 85 -19.87 -9.28 -54.96
CA VAL A 85 -21.15 -8.79 -54.41
C VAL A 85 -22.33 -9.69 -54.82
N ALA A 86 -22.36 -10.17 -56.08
CA ALA A 86 -23.40 -11.08 -56.55
C ALA A 86 -23.41 -12.42 -55.79
N GLU A 87 -22.25 -13.05 -55.56
CA GLU A 87 -22.18 -14.32 -54.82
C GLU A 87 -22.42 -14.13 -53.31
N THR A 88 -21.90 -13.05 -52.72
CA THR A 88 -22.22 -12.63 -51.34
C THR A 88 -23.74 -12.50 -51.15
N LEU A 89 -24.43 -11.77 -52.04
CA LEU A 89 -25.89 -11.61 -51.96
C LEU A 89 -26.62 -12.96 -52.10
N ARG A 90 -26.13 -13.87 -52.96
CA ARG A 90 -26.68 -15.21 -53.14
C ARG A 90 -26.56 -16.06 -51.86
N LEU A 91 -25.40 -16.04 -51.21
CA LEU A 91 -25.15 -16.73 -49.94
C LEU A 91 -26.01 -16.17 -48.80
N VAL A 92 -26.11 -14.84 -48.69
CA VAL A 92 -26.97 -14.16 -47.70
C VAL A 92 -28.45 -14.51 -47.88
N GLN A 93 -28.95 -14.55 -49.13
CA GLN A 93 -30.33 -14.96 -49.43
C GLN A 93 -30.58 -16.44 -49.07
N ALA A 94 -29.66 -17.35 -49.42
CA ALA A 94 -29.76 -18.76 -49.07
C ALA A 94 -29.80 -18.99 -47.54
N ASN A 95 -28.99 -18.23 -46.78
CA ASN A 95 -28.98 -18.37 -45.32
C ASN A 95 -30.22 -17.74 -44.65
N ARG A 96 -30.77 -16.64 -45.21
CA ARG A 96 -32.10 -16.11 -44.81
C ARG A 96 -33.22 -17.14 -45.01
N ALA A 97 -33.19 -17.93 -46.09
CA ALA A 97 -34.15 -19.01 -46.31
C ALA A 97 -34.01 -20.13 -45.27
N ARG A 98 -32.79 -20.58 -44.95
CA ARG A 98 -32.54 -21.57 -43.89
C ARG A 98 -33.02 -21.10 -42.50
N ARG A 99 -32.82 -19.82 -42.15
CA ARG A 99 -33.31 -19.26 -40.86
C ARG A 99 -34.83 -19.29 -40.73
N ARG A 100 -35.60 -19.08 -41.81
CA ARG A 100 -37.08 -19.20 -41.78
C ARG A 100 -37.56 -20.63 -41.50
N GLY A 101 -36.82 -21.66 -41.92
CA GLY A 101 -37.15 -23.05 -41.60
C GLY A 101 -36.87 -23.44 -40.15
N ARG A 102 -35.78 -22.95 -39.55
CA ARG A 102 -35.40 -23.27 -38.15
C ARG A 102 -36.31 -22.62 -37.10
N LEU A 103 -36.90 -21.46 -37.37
CA LEU A 103 -37.80 -20.79 -36.42
C LEU A 103 -39.13 -21.51 -36.16
N ALA A 104 -39.50 -22.50 -37.00
CA ALA A 104 -40.76 -23.23 -36.86
C ALA A 104 -40.70 -24.42 -35.87
N LEU A 105 -39.52 -24.84 -35.42
CA LEU A 105 -39.32 -26.12 -34.71
C LEU A 105 -38.96 -26.00 -33.21
N ASN A 106 -38.56 -24.82 -32.71
CA ASN A 106 -38.26 -24.62 -31.30
C ASN A 106 -39.36 -23.85 -30.57
N ARG A 107 -40.36 -24.56 -30.05
CA ARG A 107 -41.21 -24.07 -28.94
C ARG A 107 -40.54 -24.46 -27.61
N PRO A 108 -40.24 -23.52 -26.70
CA PRO A 108 -39.70 -23.86 -25.39
C PRO A 108 -40.75 -24.56 -24.53
N VAL A 109 -40.38 -25.68 -23.92
CA VAL A 109 -41.19 -26.35 -22.90
C VAL A 109 -41.00 -25.63 -21.57
N VAL A 110 -42.08 -25.07 -21.02
CA VAL A 110 -42.09 -24.51 -19.67
C VAL A 110 -42.47 -25.62 -18.69
N ALA A 111 -41.53 -26.04 -17.86
CA ALA A 111 -41.80 -26.95 -16.74
C ALA A 111 -42.50 -26.16 -15.61
N ALA A 112 -43.78 -26.45 -15.37
CA ALA A 112 -44.57 -25.76 -14.35
C ALA A 112 -44.41 -26.42 -12.97
N GLY A 113 -43.69 -25.76 -12.06
CA GLY A 113 -43.75 -26.03 -10.62
C GLY A 113 -44.98 -25.36 -10.00
N ILE A 114 -45.69 -26.07 -9.13
CA ILE A 114 -46.99 -25.63 -8.57
C ILE A 114 -46.78 -24.75 -7.33
N LEU A 115 -47.24 -23.50 -7.39
CA LEU A 115 -47.55 -22.66 -6.22
C LEU A 115 -48.83 -21.82 -6.49
N PRO A 116 -49.61 -21.45 -5.45
CA PRO A 116 -50.96 -20.94 -5.62
C PRO A 116 -51.03 -19.50 -6.14
N ARG A 117 -52.03 -19.22 -6.99
CA ARG A 117 -52.33 -17.87 -7.51
C ARG A 117 -52.92 -16.97 -6.41
N LEU A 118 -52.36 -15.77 -6.27
CA LEU A 118 -53.09 -14.58 -5.81
C LEU A 118 -53.41 -13.68 -7.01
N PRO A 119 -54.61 -13.07 -7.09
CA PRO A 119 -55.01 -12.28 -8.24
C PRO A 119 -54.49 -10.85 -8.14
N ILE A 120 -53.42 -10.54 -8.90
CA ILE A 120 -53.07 -9.15 -9.22
C ILE A 120 -53.61 -8.87 -10.63
N ALA A 121 -54.57 -7.96 -10.71
CA ALA A 121 -55.06 -7.44 -11.98
C ALA A 121 -53.99 -6.53 -12.60
N LEU A 122 -53.16 -7.11 -13.48
CA LEU A 122 -52.31 -6.34 -14.38
C LEU A 122 -53.20 -5.74 -15.47
N ASP A 123 -53.57 -4.47 -15.26
CA ASP A 123 -54.23 -3.69 -16.29
C ASP A 123 -53.29 -3.51 -17.50
N SER A 124 -53.88 -3.53 -18.69
CA SER A 124 -53.25 -3.52 -20.03
C SER A 124 -51.71 -3.49 -20.11
N ALA A 125 -51.12 -4.57 -20.65
CA ALA A 125 -49.71 -4.58 -21.02
C ALA A 125 -49.36 -3.36 -21.91
N PRO A 126 -48.21 -2.67 -21.67
CA PRO A 126 -47.77 -1.60 -22.57
C PRO A 126 -47.61 -2.17 -23.98
N PRO A 127 -47.97 -1.40 -25.03
CA PRO A 127 -47.88 -1.88 -26.39
C PRO A 127 -46.42 -2.28 -26.70
N PRO A 128 -46.21 -3.32 -27.54
CA PRO A 128 -44.87 -3.75 -27.88
C PRO A 128 -44.10 -2.57 -28.46
N VAL A 129 -43.00 -2.19 -27.80
CA VAL A 129 -42.09 -1.15 -28.29
C VAL A 129 -41.71 -1.54 -29.70
N ALA A 130 -42.09 -0.69 -30.66
CA ALA A 130 -41.89 -0.97 -32.06
C ALA A 130 -40.40 -1.25 -32.30
N ARG A 131 -40.08 -2.33 -33.02
CA ARG A 131 -38.79 -2.43 -33.69
C ARG A 131 -38.69 -1.23 -34.62
N GLN A 132 -37.95 -0.20 -34.22
CA GLN A 132 -37.42 0.77 -35.17
C GLN A 132 -36.43 0.01 -36.04
N ASP A 133 -36.94 -0.45 -37.18
CA ASP A 133 -36.13 -1.01 -38.24
C ASP A 133 -35.16 0.09 -38.69
N LEU A 134 -33.85 -0.12 -38.56
CA LEU A 134 -32.80 0.85 -38.92
C LEU A 134 -32.62 0.93 -40.46
N GLY A 135 -33.74 0.85 -41.19
CA GLY A 135 -33.83 0.62 -42.63
C GLY A 135 -33.30 1.74 -43.53
N ASP A 136 -32.96 2.89 -42.96
CA ASP A 136 -32.31 4.00 -43.68
C ASP A 136 -30.81 4.12 -43.36
N LEU A 137 -30.32 3.61 -42.22
CA LEU A 137 -28.88 3.47 -41.96
C LEU A 137 -28.30 2.28 -42.74
N ALA A 138 -29.05 1.17 -42.82
CA ALA A 138 -28.64 -0.05 -43.54
C ALA A 138 -28.49 0.09 -45.06
N ARG A 139 -28.79 1.26 -45.65
CA ARG A 139 -28.57 1.55 -47.08
C ARG A 139 -27.25 2.28 -47.38
N TYR A 140 -26.59 2.81 -46.35
CA TYR A 140 -25.41 3.67 -46.47
C TYR A 140 -24.29 3.32 -45.48
N ALA A 141 -24.45 2.25 -44.69
CA ALA A 141 -23.44 1.75 -43.76
C ALA A 141 -23.32 0.22 -43.89
N ASP A 142 -22.15 -0.24 -44.35
CA ASP A 142 -21.72 -1.64 -44.20
C ASP A 142 -20.91 -1.74 -42.91
N LEU A 143 -21.62 -1.72 -41.78
CA LEU A 143 -21.05 -1.63 -40.43
C LEU A 143 -21.55 -2.81 -39.58
N ASN A 144 -20.63 -3.71 -39.22
CA ASN A 144 -20.89 -4.74 -38.24
C ASN A 144 -20.67 -4.17 -36.83
N ILE A 145 -21.61 -4.42 -35.92
CA ILE A 145 -21.49 -4.08 -34.49
C ILE A 145 -21.89 -5.31 -33.67
N GLU A 146 -20.97 -5.74 -32.81
CA GLU A 146 -21.12 -6.76 -31.77
C GLU A 146 -20.95 -6.04 -30.42
N LEU A 147 -21.95 -6.15 -29.55
CA LEU A 147 -21.95 -5.55 -28.21
C LEU A 147 -22.38 -6.62 -27.21
N ASP A 148 -21.42 -7.08 -26.42
CA ASP A 148 -21.66 -7.89 -25.24
C ASP A 148 -21.66 -6.98 -24.02
N ALA A 149 -22.81 -6.86 -23.36
CA ALA A 149 -22.95 -6.11 -22.12
C ALA A 149 -23.39 -7.04 -21.00
N HIS A 150 -22.60 -7.10 -19.93
CA HIS A 150 -22.92 -7.78 -18.69
C HIS A 150 -23.09 -6.75 -17.57
N LEU A 151 -24.27 -6.79 -16.95
CA LEU A 151 -24.64 -5.90 -15.86
C LEU A 151 -24.92 -6.75 -14.63
N GLU A 152 -24.05 -6.70 -13.63
CA GLU A 152 -24.28 -7.34 -12.34
C GLU A 152 -24.60 -6.27 -11.29
N THR A 153 -25.85 -6.25 -10.82
CA THR A 153 -26.22 -5.52 -9.61
C THR A 153 -26.06 -6.43 -8.40
N ARG A 154 -25.06 -6.17 -7.55
CA ARG A 154 -24.88 -6.89 -6.30
C ARG A 154 -25.44 -6.10 -5.11
N LEU A 155 -26.21 -6.78 -4.28
CA LEU A 155 -26.91 -6.26 -3.11
C LEU A 155 -26.52 -7.10 -1.88
N ASP A 156 -25.29 -6.94 -1.43
CA ASP A 156 -24.76 -7.69 -0.30
C ASP A 156 -25.24 -7.10 1.02
N ARG A 157 -26.09 -7.83 1.74
CA ARG A 157 -26.53 -7.45 3.08
C ARG A 157 -25.52 -7.93 4.12
N LEU A 158 -24.54 -7.08 4.45
CA LEU A 158 -23.70 -7.31 5.62
C LEU A 158 -24.57 -7.19 6.88
N ARG A 159 -24.62 -8.25 7.70
CA ARG A 159 -25.18 -8.22 9.05
C ARG A 159 -24.15 -8.70 10.05
N ASN A 160 -23.57 -7.78 10.80
CA ASN A 160 -22.80 -8.13 11.98
C ASN A 160 -23.78 -8.48 13.13
N LEU A 161 -23.49 -9.55 13.86
CA LEU A 161 -24.29 -10.02 14.99
C LEU A 161 -23.66 -9.64 16.35
N ASN A 162 -22.36 -9.30 16.36
CA ASN A 162 -21.55 -9.05 17.55
C ASN A 162 -21.12 -7.57 17.56
N CYS A 163 -22.10 -6.67 17.54
CA CYS A 163 -21.88 -5.23 17.44
C CYS A 163 -21.63 -4.57 18.79
N THR A 164 -20.60 -3.74 18.85
CA THR A 164 -20.32 -2.84 19.98
C THR A 164 -21.14 -1.55 19.90
N ALA A 165 -21.14 -0.74 20.96
CA ALA A 165 -21.68 0.61 20.91
C ALA A 165 -20.90 1.55 19.96
N ALA A 166 -19.59 1.31 19.78
CA ALA A 166 -18.77 2.04 18.81
C ALA A 166 -19.17 1.73 17.36
N ASP A 167 -19.61 0.51 17.07
CA ASP A 167 -19.99 0.12 15.70
C ASP A 167 -21.24 0.84 15.15
N ILE A 168 -21.98 1.56 16.01
CA ILE A 168 -23.11 2.40 15.61
C ILE A 168 -22.63 3.56 14.73
N SER A 169 -21.51 4.22 15.09
CA SER A 169 -20.96 5.36 14.34
C SER A 169 -20.32 4.92 13.01
N ASN A 170 -20.05 3.63 12.83
CA ASN A 170 -19.44 3.08 11.63
C ASN A 170 -20.51 2.52 10.67
N PRO A 171 -20.85 3.23 9.56
CA PRO A 171 -21.86 2.75 8.62
C PRO A 171 -21.45 1.48 7.86
N ALA A 172 -20.16 1.10 7.88
CA ALA A 172 -19.66 -0.13 7.28
C ALA A 172 -19.68 -1.34 8.24
N SER A 173 -20.05 -1.16 9.51
CA SER A 173 -20.04 -2.23 10.53
C SER A 173 -21.06 -3.35 10.27
N GLY A 174 -22.06 -3.12 9.41
CA GLY A 174 -23.16 -4.05 9.16
C GLY A 174 -24.16 -4.16 10.32
N CYS A 175 -24.04 -3.33 11.35
CA CYS A 175 -24.80 -3.46 12.58
C CYS A 175 -26.26 -3.01 12.49
N GLN A 176 -26.53 -1.95 11.72
CA GLN A 176 -27.90 -1.53 11.41
C GLN A 176 -28.58 -2.48 10.39
N GLY A 177 -27.85 -3.46 9.85
CA GLY A 177 -28.38 -4.54 9.01
C GLY A 177 -29.10 -4.06 7.73
N GLY A 178 -28.82 -2.86 7.25
CA GLY A 178 -29.36 -2.32 6.00
C GLY A 178 -28.72 -2.98 4.77
N PHE A 179 -29.28 -2.70 3.59
CA PHE A 179 -28.54 -2.91 2.34
C PHE A 179 -27.65 -1.69 2.11
N PRO A 180 -26.33 -1.85 1.89
CA PRO A 180 -25.49 -0.76 1.40
C PRO A 180 -25.94 -0.35 -0.01
N THR A 181 -25.43 0.79 -0.49
CA THR A 181 -25.63 1.23 -1.87
C THR A 181 -25.28 0.08 -2.84
N PRO A 182 -26.19 -0.30 -3.77
CA PRO A 182 -25.95 -1.43 -4.67
C PRO A 182 -24.64 -1.24 -5.45
N ALA A 183 -23.79 -2.26 -5.42
CA ALA A 183 -22.63 -2.30 -6.28
C ALA A 183 -23.11 -2.63 -7.71
N LEU A 184 -22.83 -1.72 -8.64
CA LEU A 184 -23.20 -1.86 -10.05
C LEU A 184 -21.94 -2.18 -10.85
N ASP A 185 -21.65 -3.47 -11.03
CA ASP A 185 -20.58 -3.88 -11.93
C ASP A 185 -21.11 -3.82 -13.38
N GLN A 186 -20.41 -3.02 -14.19
CA GLN A 186 -20.76 -2.74 -15.59
C GLN A 186 -19.61 -3.21 -16.46
N GLN A 187 -19.82 -4.35 -17.11
CA GLN A 187 -18.85 -4.92 -18.02
C GLN A 187 -19.42 -4.82 -19.44
N PHE A 188 -18.66 -4.25 -20.37
CA PHE A 188 -19.04 -4.17 -21.78
C PHE A 188 -17.85 -4.38 -22.70
N ALA A 189 -18.04 -5.26 -23.67
CA ALA A 189 -17.18 -5.47 -24.81
C ALA A 189 -17.91 -5.04 -26.08
N LEU A 190 -17.29 -4.16 -26.85
CA LEU A 190 -17.82 -3.58 -28.08
C LEU A 190 -16.82 -3.81 -29.21
N ARG A 191 -17.25 -4.55 -30.24
CA ARG A 191 -16.54 -4.69 -31.50
C ARG A 191 -17.36 -4.06 -32.62
N ALA A 192 -16.81 -3.08 -33.31
CA ALA A 192 -17.44 -2.45 -34.46
C ALA A 192 -16.46 -2.34 -35.62
N GLY A 193 -16.85 -2.83 -36.80
CA GLY A 193 -15.98 -2.91 -37.97
C GLY A 193 -16.76 -2.67 -39.25
N GLY A 194 -16.32 -1.71 -40.08
CA GLY A 194 -16.95 -1.46 -41.38
C GLY A 194 -16.78 -0.06 -41.94
N VAL A 195 -17.56 0.26 -42.98
CA VAL A 195 -17.50 1.52 -43.73
C VAL A 195 -18.88 2.17 -43.82
N ILE A 196 -18.94 3.47 -43.53
CA ILE A 196 -20.12 4.32 -43.62
C ILE A 196 -19.90 5.31 -44.76
N ALA A 197 -20.84 5.34 -45.71
CA ALA A 197 -20.87 6.23 -46.87
C ALA A 197 -19.54 6.26 -47.67
N ASP A 198 -18.94 5.09 -47.88
CA ASP A 198 -17.69 4.83 -48.65
C ASP A 198 -16.44 5.63 -48.21
N ARG A 199 -16.53 6.42 -47.13
CA ARG A 199 -15.44 7.31 -46.68
C ARG A 199 -15.11 7.19 -45.20
N LEU A 200 -16.09 6.93 -44.34
CA LEU A 200 -15.89 6.85 -42.90
C LEU A 200 -15.72 5.40 -42.47
N ASN A 201 -14.50 5.02 -42.10
CA ASN A 201 -14.14 3.69 -41.68
C ASN A 201 -14.16 3.61 -40.15
N VAL A 202 -14.65 2.50 -39.60
CA VAL A 202 -14.76 2.24 -38.17
C VAL A 202 -14.06 0.92 -37.84
N ASN A 203 -13.19 0.94 -36.84
CA ASN A 203 -12.52 -0.23 -36.27
C ASN A 203 -12.37 -0.04 -34.76
N VAL A 204 -13.32 -0.60 -34.01
CA VAL A 204 -13.37 -0.58 -32.55
C VAL A 204 -13.32 -2.02 -32.04
N ASP A 205 -12.44 -2.29 -31.09
CA ASP A 205 -12.38 -3.46 -30.24
C ASP A 205 -12.05 -2.97 -28.83
N PHE A 206 -13.10 -2.72 -28.06
CA PHE A 206 -13.05 -2.24 -26.68
C PHE A 206 -13.58 -3.33 -25.76
N ASP A 207 -12.92 -3.55 -24.63
CA ASP A 207 -13.42 -4.39 -23.55
C ASP A 207 -13.05 -3.75 -22.20
N SER A 208 -14.07 -3.49 -21.38
CA SER A 208 -13.93 -2.96 -20.01
C SER A 208 -13.16 -3.87 -19.05
N GLN A 209 -13.16 -5.19 -19.29
CA GLN A 209 -12.50 -6.20 -18.46
C GLN A 209 -11.09 -6.55 -18.95
N ARG A 210 -10.60 -5.84 -19.98
CA ARG A 210 -9.24 -6.04 -20.49
C ARG A 210 -8.24 -5.57 -19.45
N GLU A 211 -7.47 -6.52 -18.90
CA GLU A 211 -6.42 -6.31 -17.88
C GLU A 211 -5.49 -5.13 -18.21
N PHE A 212 -5.24 -4.88 -19.50
CA PHE A 212 -4.49 -3.73 -20.01
C PHE A 212 -5.37 -2.84 -20.89
N SER A 213 -5.76 -1.67 -20.36
CA SER A 213 -6.60 -0.69 -21.08
C SER A 213 -5.93 -0.07 -22.32
N SER A 214 -4.60 -0.19 -22.45
CA SER A 214 -3.79 0.12 -23.62
C SER A 214 -4.11 -0.77 -24.83
N ASN A 215 -4.54 -2.01 -24.59
CA ASN A 215 -4.89 -2.96 -25.64
C ASN A 215 -6.30 -2.72 -26.21
N ASN A 216 -7.12 -1.85 -25.61
CA ASN A 216 -8.39 -1.42 -26.20
C ASN A 216 -8.13 -0.51 -27.41
N ARG A 217 -8.63 -0.93 -28.57
CA ARG A 217 -8.45 -0.22 -29.83
C ARG A 217 -9.75 0.47 -30.22
N ILE A 218 -9.70 1.79 -30.35
CA ILE A 218 -10.75 2.60 -30.95
C ILE A 218 -10.07 3.33 -32.11
N ASN A 219 -10.51 3.12 -33.33
CA ASN A 219 -9.96 3.82 -34.49
C ASN A 219 -11.09 4.09 -35.50
N VAL A 220 -11.32 5.37 -35.77
CA VAL A 220 -12.32 5.83 -36.73
C VAL A 220 -11.63 6.80 -37.68
N TRP A 221 -11.63 6.53 -38.98
CA TRP A 221 -10.98 7.40 -39.96
C TRP A 221 -11.84 7.75 -41.17
N TYR A 222 -11.86 9.02 -41.51
CA TYR A 222 -12.26 9.51 -42.82
C TYR A 222 -11.13 9.22 -43.83
N GLN A 223 -11.51 8.72 -45.01
CA GLN A 223 -10.64 8.52 -46.17
C GLN A 223 -11.16 9.40 -47.33
N GLY A 224 -10.31 10.29 -47.83
CA GLY A 224 -10.59 11.12 -49.01
C GLY A 224 -10.35 10.36 -50.33
N LEU A 225 -10.95 10.88 -51.41
CA LEU A 225 -10.74 10.39 -52.77
C LEU A 225 -9.34 10.77 -53.30
N GLU A 226 -8.98 10.24 -54.48
CA GLU A 226 -7.67 10.45 -55.12
C GLU A 226 -7.36 11.92 -55.47
N ASP A 227 -8.38 12.77 -55.58
CA ASP A 227 -8.24 14.22 -55.79
C ASP A 227 -8.50 15.09 -54.53
N ASP A 228 -8.91 14.49 -53.40
CA ASP A 228 -9.20 15.26 -52.18
C ASP A 228 -7.92 15.78 -51.52
N ILE A 229 -7.88 17.08 -51.18
CA ILE A 229 -6.77 17.71 -50.44
C ILE A 229 -6.57 17.02 -49.08
N VAL A 230 -7.65 16.72 -48.36
CA VAL A 230 -7.62 15.98 -47.10
C VAL A 230 -7.66 14.49 -47.42
N ARG A 231 -6.51 13.82 -47.25
CA ARG A 231 -6.34 12.39 -47.54
C ARG A 231 -6.96 11.52 -46.47
N ARG A 232 -6.69 11.84 -45.20
CA ARG A 232 -7.10 11.03 -44.05
C ARG A 232 -7.34 11.92 -42.84
N VAL A 233 -8.39 11.65 -42.08
CA VAL A 233 -8.56 12.20 -40.72
C VAL A 233 -8.93 11.05 -39.80
N GLU A 234 -8.07 10.73 -38.85
CA GLU A 234 -8.16 9.57 -37.97
C GLU A 234 -8.35 10.01 -36.52
N VAL A 235 -9.24 9.33 -35.79
CA VAL A 235 -9.57 9.61 -34.40
C VAL A 235 -9.52 8.31 -33.60
N GLY A 236 -8.82 8.36 -32.46
CA GLY A 236 -8.65 7.22 -31.57
C GLY A 236 -7.18 6.86 -31.37
N ASN A 237 -6.82 5.58 -31.34
CA ASN A 237 -5.43 5.10 -31.23
C ASN A 237 -4.67 5.35 -32.55
N LEU A 238 -3.69 6.25 -32.54
CA LEU A 238 -2.96 6.73 -33.72
C LEU A 238 -1.56 6.11 -33.84
N ASP A 239 -1.11 5.88 -35.08
CA ASP A 239 0.26 5.47 -35.41
C ASP A 239 0.98 6.56 -36.23
N PHE A 240 1.45 7.61 -35.54
CA PHE A 240 2.14 8.73 -36.18
C PHE A 240 3.59 8.39 -36.53
N ARG A 241 3.80 7.92 -37.76
CA ARG A 241 5.12 7.52 -38.25
C ARG A 241 5.95 8.71 -38.72
N LEU A 242 7.03 8.98 -38.00
CA LEU A 242 8.08 9.91 -38.43
C LEU A 242 9.03 9.27 -39.45
N PRO A 243 9.72 10.06 -40.29
CA PRO A 243 10.81 9.59 -41.13
C PRO A 243 11.93 8.91 -40.33
N SER A 244 12.59 7.93 -40.92
CA SER A 244 13.77 7.28 -40.32
C SER A 244 14.91 8.29 -40.14
N SER A 245 15.20 8.64 -38.88
CA SER A 245 16.14 9.68 -38.48
C SER A 245 17.11 9.16 -37.41
N PRO A 246 18.44 9.37 -37.51
CA PRO A 246 19.37 9.14 -36.41
C PRO A 246 19.23 10.13 -35.23
N PHE A 247 18.46 11.21 -35.33
CA PHE A 247 18.32 12.22 -34.27
C PHE A 247 16.95 12.23 -33.58
N ILE A 248 15.85 11.95 -34.30
CA ILE A 248 14.49 11.84 -33.75
C ILE A 248 14.04 10.36 -33.73
N ARG A 249 14.73 9.52 -32.97
CA ARG A 249 14.47 8.07 -32.96
C ARG A 249 13.23 7.63 -32.16
N SER A 250 12.63 8.49 -31.33
CA SER A 250 11.70 8.05 -30.28
C SER A 250 10.69 9.10 -29.78
N ALA A 251 10.40 10.15 -30.55
CA ALA A 251 9.76 11.35 -30.01
C ALA A 251 8.23 11.26 -29.81
N ILE A 252 7.49 10.45 -30.59
CA ILE A 252 6.08 10.14 -30.30
C ILE A 252 5.92 8.64 -30.07
N PRO A 253 5.59 8.22 -28.84
CA PRO A 253 5.19 6.85 -28.57
C PRO A 253 3.81 6.58 -29.19
N ALA A 254 3.74 5.58 -30.07
CA ALA A 254 2.58 5.38 -30.95
C ALA A 254 1.49 4.47 -30.33
N GLN A 255 1.24 4.69 -29.04
CA GLN A 255 -0.06 4.51 -28.39
C GLN A 255 -0.57 5.87 -27.88
N SER A 256 -0.73 6.82 -28.79
CA SER A 256 -1.35 8.10 -28.49
C SER A 256 -2.83 8.07 -28.89
N PHE A 257 -3.72 8.46 -27.98
CA PHE A 257 -5.16 8.58 -28.26
C PHE A 257 -5.50 10.02 -28.62
N GLY A 258 -6.01 10.29 -29.82
CA GLY A 258 -6.25 11.66 -30.27
C GLY A 258 -6.80 11.77 -31.69
N ILE A 259 -6.36 12.81 -32.39
CA ILE A 259 -6.69 13.10 -33.79
C ILE A 259 -5.41 13.19 -34.63
N GLN A 260 -5.36 12.50 -35.77
CA GLN A 260 -4.36 12.67 -36.84
C GLN A 260 -5.05 13.18 -38.10
N ALA A 261 -4.39 14.06 -38.85
CA ALA A 261 -4.86 14.52 -40.16
C ALA A 261 -3.72 14.55 -41.18
N GLU A 262 -4.00 14.05 -42.38
CA GLU A 262 -3.09 13.96 -43.51
C GLU A 262 -3.69 14.71 -44.71
N ALA A 263 -2.89 15.57 -45.33
CA ALA A 263 -3.29 16.38 -46.47
C ALA A 263 -2.22 16.41 -47.57
N GLN A 264 -2.66 16.43 -48.83
CA GLN A 264 -1.79 16.56 -50.00
C GLN A 264 -2.04 17.90 -50.70
N LEU A 265 -0.98 18.71 -50.80
CA LEU A 265 -0.97 20.03 -51.41
C LEU A 265 0.08 20.05 -52.54
N GLY A 266 -0.27 19.46 -53.68
CA GLY A 266 0.64 19.29 -54.81
C GLY A 266 1.84 18.39 -54.42
N PRO A 267 3.10 18.87 -54.50
CA PRO A 267 4.27 18.09 -54.09
C PRO A 267 4.44 17.99 -52.57
N VAL A 268 3.69 18.77 -51.78
CA VAL A 268 3.75 18.76 -50.31
C VAL A 268 2.74 17.78 -49.75
N GLU A 269 3.22 16.81 -48.98
CA GLU A 269 2.41 16.04 -48.05
C GLU A 269 2.54 16.65 -46.66
N LEU A 270 1.43 16.82 -45.94
CA LEU A 270 1.39 17.37 -44.59
C LEU A 270 0.65 16.40 -43.66
N ARG A 271 1.28 16.00 -42.57
CA ARG A 271 0.72 15.15 -41.51
C ARG A 271 0.74 15.93 -40.20
N SER A 272 -0.32 15.81 -39.42
CA SER A 272 -0.45 16.45 -38.10
C SER A 272 -1.07 15.48 -37.10
N ILE A 273 -0.68 15.62 -35.83
CA ILE A 273 -1.23 14.86 -34.71
C ILE A 273 -1.48 15.78 -33.52
N LEU A 274 -2.63 15.62 -32.87
CA LEU A 274 -2.95 16.17 -31.56
C LEU A 274 -3.51 15.03 -30.72
N ALA A 275 -2.75 14.57 -29.73
CA ALA A 275 -3.11 13.37 -28.98
C ALA A 275 -2.61 13.38 -27.53
N GLN A 276 -3.18 12.50 -26.72
CA GLN A 276 -2.71 12.18 -25.39
C GLN A 276 -2.00 10.83 -25.45
N GLN A 277 -0.71 10.82 -25.14
CA GLN A 277 0.07 9.59 -24.98
C GLN A 277 -0.49 8.80 -23.79
N LYS A 278 -0.71 7.50 -23.98
CA LYS A 278 -1.06 6.58 -22.89
C LYS A 278 0.19 5.82 -22.48
N GLY A 279 0.80 6.20 -21.36
CA GLY A 279 1.81 5.46 -20.60
C GLY A 279 2.58 4.39 -21.36
N SER A 280 3.44 4.77 -22.30
CA SER A 280 4.44 3.87 -22.89
C SER A 280 5.83 4.48 -22.80
N SER A 281 6.83 3.63 -22.60
CA SER A 281 8.22 4.05 -22.40
C SER A 281 9.20 3.21 -23.20
N VAL A 282 10.16 3.87 -23.84
CA VAL A 282 11.26 3.20 -24.54
C VAL A 282 12.31 2.78 -23.51
N ARG A 283 12.67 1.50 -23.51
CA ARG A 283 13.72 0.92 -22.67
C ARG A 283 14.84 0.41 -23.57
N THR A 284 16.07 0.59 -23.11
CA THR A 284 17.26 -0.05 -23.69
C THR A 284 17.88 -0.91 -22.59
N ARG A 285 18.19 -2.17 -22.90
CA ARG A 285 18.94 -3.08 -22.03
C ARG A 285 20.11 -3.67 -22.81
N ILE A 286 21.19 -3.96 -22.09
CA ILE A 286 22.39 -4.61 -22.63
C ILE A 286 22.59 -5.88 -21.82
N PHE A 287 22.76 -6.99 -22.53
CA PHE A 287 22.92 -8.32 -21.95
C PHE A 287 24.16 -9.00 -22.52
N THR A 288 24.81 -9.86 -21.76
CA THR A 288 25.81 -10.79 -22.27
C THR A 288 25.18 -12.17 -22.38
N VAL A 289 25.21 -12.77 -23.57
CA VAL A 289 24.66 -14.11 -23.84
C VAL A 289 25.81 -15.09 -24.02
N GLY A 290 25.87 -16.09 -23.13
CA GLY A 290 26.80 -17.23 -23.17
C GLY A 290 26.09 -18.48 -22.64
N ASP A 291 26.76 -19.27 -21.79
CA ASP A 291 26.12 -20.42 -21.10
C ASP A 291 25.02 -20.01 -20.12
N ARG A 292 25.06 -18.76 -19.65
CA ARG A 292 23.95 -18.08 -19.00
C ARG A 292 23.80 -16.71 -19.64
N THR A 293 22.59 -16.17 -19.56
CA THR A 293 22.37 -14.74 -19.81
C THR A 293 22.79 -13.94 -18.58
N THR A 294 23.54 -12.85 -18.76
CA THR A 294 23.80 -11.87 -17.69
C THR A 294 23.38 -10.47 -18.12
N GLN A 295 23.08 -9.62 -17.13
CA GLN A 295 22.86 -8.19 -17.33
C GLN A 295 23.80 -7.43 -16.38
N ARG A 296 24.62 -6.53 -16.92
CA ARG A 296 25.42 -5.62 -16.07
C ARG A 296 24.50 -4.66 -15.33
N VAL A 297 24.70 -4.57 -14.02
CA VAL A 297 23.98 -3.70 -13.11
C VAL A 297 24.99 -2.79 -12.42
N SER A 298 24.80 -1.49 -12.59
CA SER A 298 25.50 -0.48 -11.79
C SER A 298 24.54 0.03 -10.70
N ARG A 299 24.98 0.02 -9.44
CA ARG A 299 24.19 0.44 -8.27
C ARG A 299 25.03 1.31 -7.35
N GLU A 300 24.39 2.27 -6.68
CA GLU A 300 24.97 2.97 -5.54
C GLU A 300 24.39 2.42 -4.21
N SER A 301 25.21 2.38 -3.17
CA SER A 301 24.77 2.33 -1.77
C SER A 301 25.65 3.22 -0.89
N ARG A 302 25.34 3.33 0.41
CA ARG A 302 26.02 4.25 1.33
C ARG A 302 26.50 3.55 2.61
N ASP A 303 27.44 4.15 3.33
CA ASP A 303 27.89 3.70 4.66
C ASP A 303 26.76 3.56 5.68
N VAL A 304 25.72 4.38 5.59
CA VAL A 304 24.51 4.26 6.44
C VAL A 304 23.58 3.11 6.02
N GLU A 305 23.92 2.31 5.01
CA GLU A 305 23.07 1.24 4.43
C GLU A 305 23.64 -0.16 4.65
N PHE A 306 24.16 -0.43 5.85
CA PHE A 306 24.49 -1.79 6.29
C PHE A 306 23.25 -2.70 6.33
N GLU A 307 23.46 -4.02 6.23
CA GLU A 307 22.40 -5.02 6.38
C GLU A 307 21.96 -5.11 7.85
N ASP A 308 20.90 -4.38 8.17
CA ASP A 308 20.35 -4.33 9.52
C ASP A 308 19.56 -5.58 9.94
N SER A 309 19.52 -5.77 11.26
CA SER A 309 18.63 -6.70 11.96
C SER A 309 18.68 -8.14 11.42
N ARG A 310 19.86 -8.56 10.94
CA ARG A 310 20.12 -9.89 10.37
C ARG A 310 21.26 -10.64 11.05
N PHE A 311 22.38 -9.96 11.26
CA PHE A 311 23.63 -10.55 11.73
C PHE A 311 23.89 -10.15 13.18
N PHE A 312 24.08 -11.15 14.05
CA PHE A 312 24.17 -10.95 15.49
C PHE A 312 25.26 -11.80 16.14
N PHE A 313 25.97 -11.22 17.10
CA PHE A 313 26.81 -11.97 18.03
C PHE A 313 25.97 -12.69 19.10
N ILE A 314 26.40 -13.89 19.48
CA ILE A 314 25.78 -14.74 20.51
C ILE A 314 26.32 -14.37 21.89
N VAL A 315 27.62 -14.07 21.97
CA VAL A 315 28.31 -13.53 23.15
C VAL A 315 28.46 -12.01 23.03
N ASP A 316 28.79 -11.32 24.13
CA ASP A 316 29.18 -9.91 24.06
C ASP A 316 30.46 -9.77 23.20
N PRO A 317 30.45 -9.00 22.09
CA PRO A 317 31.64 -8.81 21.26
C PRO A 317 32.82 -8.12 21.97
N ALA A 318 32.61 -7.53 23.15
CA ALA A 318 33.69 -7.01 24.00
C ALA A 318 34.54 -8.10 24.65
N THR A 319 34.07 -9.34 24.72
CA THR A 319 34.87 -10.48 25.20
C THR A 319 35.74 -11.11 24.11
N LEU A 320 35.57 -10.71 22.85
CA LEU A 320 36.31 -11.28 21.71
C LEU A 320 37.67 -10.58 21.50
N PRO A 321 38.75 -11.32 21.18
CA PRO A 321 40.05 -10.72 20.89
C PRO A 321 40.00 -9.68 19.76
N ALA A 322 40.85 -8.65 19.88
CA ALA A 322 41.05 -7.58 18.90
C ALA A 322 39.86 -6.65 18.61
N GLN A 323 38.84 -6.56 19.49
CA GLN A 323 37.77 -5.55 19.36
C GLN A 323 38.33 -4.10 19.21
N PRO A 324 37.78 -3.24 18.32
CA PRO A 324 36.70 -3.48 17.35
C PRO A 324 37.17 -4.05 16.01
N ASN A 325 38.46 -4.32 15.85
CA ASN A 325 39.12 -4.84 14.64
C ASN A 325 38.92 -6.37 14.48
N ILE A 326 37.69 -6.84 14.72
CA ILE A 326 37.31 -8.25 14.60
C ILE A 326 36.96 -8.55 13.14
N ASP A 327 37.73 -9.44 12.52
CA ASP A 327 37.41 -10.02 11.21
C ASP A 327 36.48 -11.23 11.39
N VAL A 328 35.17 -10.95 11.48
CA VAL A 328 34.12 -11.96 11.78
C VAL A 328 34.11 -13.17 10.85
N LEU A 329 34.64 -13.03 9.63
CA LEU A 329 34.72 -14.11 8.65
C LEU A 329 35.91 -15.07 8.89
N ASN A 330 36.84 -14.73 9.78
CA ASN A 330 38.09 -15.47 10.00
C ASN A 330 38.38 -15.70 11.50
N ILE A 331 37.35 -15.73 12.35
CA ILE A 331 37.47 -16.09 13.78
C ILE A 331 37.83 -17.58 13.91
N VAL A 332 39.03 -17.87 14.44
CA VAL A 332 39.50 -19.24 14.69
C VAL A 332 39.01 -19.69 16.06
N ARG A 333 38.05 -20.64 16.11
CA ARG A 333 37.43 -21.14 17.35
C ARG A 333 38.46 -21.59 18.39
N ASP A 334 39.43 -22.39 17.98
CA ASP A 334 40.44 -22.99 18.88
C ASP A 334 41.44 -21.95 19.44
N ALA A 335 41.46 -20.73 18.89
CA ALA A 335 42.26 -19.61 19.38
C ALA A 335 41.48 -18.71 20.38
N LEU A 336 40.17 -18.93 20.55
CA LEU A 336 39.38 -18.31 21.61
C LEU A 336 39.68 -19.01 22.95
N PRO A 337 39.62 -18.31 24.09
CA PRO A 337 39.73 -18.97 25.40
C PRO A 337 38.54 -19.91 25.65
N PRO A 338 38.68 -20.99 26.44
CA PRO A 338 37.62 -22.01 26.63
C PRO A 338 36.26 -21.47 27.08
N GLU A 339 36.25 -20.39 27.86
CA GLU A 339 35.08 -19.65 28.31
C GLU A 339 34.36 -18.86 27.20
N ALA A 340 35.03 -18.55 26.09
CA ALA A 340 34.44 -17.93 24.90
C ALA A 340 34.16 -18.93 23.76
N GLN A 341 34.66 -20.16 23.86
CA GLN A 341 34.33 -21.24 22.92
C GLN A 341 32.95 -21.81 23.25
N LEU A 342 31.98 -21.68 22.34
CA LEU A 342 30.65 -22.25 22.54
C LEU A 342 30.60 -23.72 22.08
N ALA A 343 30.05 -24.60 22.90
CA ALA A 343 29.85 -26.03 22.63
C ALA A 343 28.44 -26.35 22.11
N GLN A 344 27.43 -25.64 22.61
CA GLN A 344 26.03 -25.72 22.15
C GLN A 344 25.42 -24.32 22.10
N VAL A 345 24.55 -24.07 21.11
CA VAL A 345 23.83 -22.80 20.93
C VAL A 345 22.38 -23.10 20.57
N ARG A 346 21.45 -22.31 21.10
CA ARG A 346 20.05 -22.19 20.63
C ARG A 346 19.70 -20.72 20.46
N VAL A 347 19.04 -20.39 19.36
CA VAL A 347 18.57 -19.02 19.06
C VAL A 347 17.04 -19.00 19.15
N TYR A 348 16.50 -18.00 19.83
CA TYR A 348 15.07 -17.85 20.07
C TYR A 348 14.59 -16.46 19.62
N ARG A 349 13.34 -16.40 19.14
CA ARG A 349 12.68 -15.17 18.66
C ARG A 349 11.35 -14.99 19.37
N LEU A 350 11.11 -13.81 19.94
CA LEU A 350 9.79 -13.42 20.43
C LEU A 350 9.13 -12.48 19.42
N ARG A 351 7.94 -12.86 18.99
CA ARG A 351 7.11 -12.12 18.03
C ARG A 351 5.85 -11.62 18.70
N ALA A 352 5.33 -10.49 18.23
CA ALA A 352 4.00 -10.02 18.59
C ALA A 352 2.98 -11.11 18.25
N GLN A 353 2.32 -11.68 19.26
CA GLN A 353 1.14 -12.51 19.00
C GLN A 353 0.02 -11.58 18.53
N SER A 354 -0.28 -11.61 17.23
CA SER A 354 -1.49 -10.98 16.73
C SER A 354 -2.69 -11.66 17.38
N GLY A 355 -3.56 -10.91 18.08
CA GLY A 355 -4.76 -11.44 18.76
C GLY A 355 -5.84 -12.07 17.87
N GLN A 356 -5.50 -12.50 16.66
CA GLN A 356 -6.20 -13.55 15.94
C GLN A 356 -5.88 -14.89 16.60
N VAL A 357 -6.91 -15.59 17.10
CA VAL A 357 -6.79 -16.95 17.65
C VAL A 357 -6.43 -17.91 16.51
N GLY A 358 -5.14 -17.99 16.21
CA GLY A 358 -4.53 -18.94 15.29
C GLY A 358 -3.53 -19.79 16.04
N ILE A 359 -3.54 -21.09 15.76
CA ILE A 359 -2.55 -22.04 16.29
C ILE A 359 -1.16 -21.51 15.96
N ASN A 360 -0.31 -21.21 16.95
CA ASN A 360 1.10 -20.88 16.67
C ASN A 360 1.72 -22.11 15.96
N PRO A 361 2.15 -21.99 14.69
CA PRO A 361 2.66 -23.15 13.95
C PRO A 361 3.98 -23.69 14.52
N SER A 362 4.65 -22.93 15.39
CA SER A 362 5.93 -23.26 16.02
C SER A 362 5.76 -23.92 17.40
N LEU A 363 5.28 -25.18 17.44
CA LEU A 363 5.23 -26.02 18.65
C LEU A 363 6.62 -26.38 19.27
N GLN A 364 7.70 -25.72 18.85
CA GLN A 364 9.09 -26.03 19.23
C GLN A 364 9.71 -24.98 20.17
N GLY A 365 8.95 -23.95 20.57
CA GLY A 365 9.39 -22.90 21.49
C GLY A 365 9.39 -23.28 22.98
N ILE A 366 9.78 -22.34 23.84
CA ILE A 366 9.76 -22.48 25.30
C ILE A 366 9.10 -21.27 25.98
N GLU A 367 8.42 -21.48 27.10
CA GLU A 367 7.97 -20.39 27.98
C GLU A 367 9.15 -19.96 28.87
N ALA A 368 9.70 -18.75 28.66
CA ALA A 368 10.91 -18.34 29.36
C ALA A 368 10.99 -16.83 29.63
N VAL A 369 11.81 -16.49 30.63
CA VAL A 369 12.20 -15.12 30.97
C VAL A 369 13.57 -14.82 30.38
N ALA A 370 13.67 -13.86 29.46
CA ALA A 370 14.94 -13.39 28.94
C ALA A 370 15.52 -12.28 29.83
N PHE A 371 16.82 -12.36 30.13
CA PHE A 371 17.57 -11.44 30.97
C PHE A 371 18.63 -10.70 30.17
N ARG A 372 18.83 -9.41 30.46
CA ARG A 372 19.97 -8.63 29.96
C ARG A 372 21.25 -8.95 30.75
N ASP A 373 22.41 -8.78 30.13
CA ASP A 373 23.72 -9.08 30.73
C ASP A 373 24.11 -8.17 31.90
N ASP A 374 23.66 -6.91 31.88
CA ASP A 374 24.05 -5.84 32.82
C ASP A 374 23.05 -5.59 33.96
N SER A 375 21.85 -6.16 33.88
CA SER A 375 20.71 -5.72 34.70
C SER A 375 19.69 -6.84 34.90
N LEU A 376 19.01 -6.79 36.06
CA LEU A 376 17.91 -7.70 36.39
C LEU A 376 16.62 -7.42 35.59
N GLN A 377 16.70 -6.65 34.49
CA GLN A 377 15.55 -6.37 33.64
C GLN A 377 15.15 -7.64 32.88
N ARG A 378 13.86 -7.98 33.01
CA ARG A 378 13.25 -9.20 32.48
C ARG A 378 12.40 -8.87 31.25
N VAL A 379 12.41 -9.78 30.28
CA VAL A 379 11.44 -9.81 29.17
C VAL A 379 10.77 -11.18 29.18
N GLY A 380 9.47 -11.18 29.44
CA GLY A 380 8.72 -12.40 29.76
C GLY A 380 8.52 -12.59 31.25
N PRO A 381 7.83 -13.66 31.65
CA PRO A 381 7.68 -14.92 30.92
C PRO A 381 6.81 -14.82 29.66
N PHE A 382 7.37 -15.22 28.51
CA PHE A 382 6.64 -15.32 27.24
C PHE A 382 6.98 -16.63 26.55
N PHE A 383 6.16 -17.07 25.60
CA PHE A 383 6.52 -18.17 24.70
C PHE A 383 7.45 -17.68 23.59
N TRP A 384 8.71 -18.14 23.62
CA TRP A 384 9.75 -17.82 22.65
C TRP A 384 9.86 -18.92 21.59
N ASP A 385 9.75 -18.56 20.32
CA ASP A 385 9.92 -19.51 19.23
C ASP A 385 11.41 -19.92 19.11
N LEU A 386 11.71 -21.22 19.18
CA LEU A 386 13.03 -21.75 18.85
C LEU A 386 13.24 -21.68 17.34
N LEU A 387 14.39 -21.14 16.91
CA LEU A 387 14.80 -21.11 15.50
C LEU A 387 15.62 -22.35 15.16
N VAL A 388 15.54 -22.81 13.91
CA VAL A 388 16.26 -24.00 13.42
C VAL A 388 17.48 -23.60 12.57
N GLU A 389 18.66 -24.10 12.94
CA GLU A 389 19.91 -23.90 12.18
C GLU A 389 19.79 -24.47 10.75
N GLY A 390 20.35 -23.78 9.76
CA GLY A 390 20.28 -24.13 8.34
C GLY A 390 18.93 -23.84 7.68
N GLN A 391 17.84 -23.67 8.45
CA GLN A 391 16.50 -23.35 7.95
C GLN A 391 16.11 -21.89 8.19
N ASP A 392 16.33 -21.40 9.42
CA ASP A 392 15.96 -20.05 9.88
C ASP A 392 17.17 -19.14 10.10
N TYR A 393 18.34 -19.72 10.42
CA TYR A 393 19.61 -19.00 10.56
C TYR A 393 20.82 -19.82 10.12
N TYR A 394 21.88 -19.13 9.70
CA TYR A 394 23.22 -19.67 9.50
C TYR A 394 24.02 -19.46 10.79
N LEU A 395 24.69 -20.49 11.30
CA LEU A 395 25.64 -20.40 12.41
C LEU A 395 27.07 -20.43 11.87
N ASP A 396 27.92 -19.52 12.34
CA ASP A 396 29.33 -19.50 11.94
C ASP A 396 30.15 -20.60 12.63
N PRO A 397 31.17 -21.22 11.98
CA PRO A 397 32.04 -22.22 12.60
C PRO A 397 32.73 -21.82 13.91
N SER A 398 32.92 -20.53 14.17
CA SER A 398 33.41 -20.06 15.47
C SER A 398 32.42 -20.30 16.62
N GLY A 399 31.13 -20.46 16.31
CA GLY A 399 30.02 -20.48 17.25
C GLY A 399 29.68 -19.10 17.85
N THR A 400 30.40 -18.04 17.49
CA THR A 400 30.28 -16.72 18.15
C THR A 400 29.21 -15.82 17.55
N TRP A 401 28.73 -16.09 16.32
CA TRP A 401 27.72 -15.28 15.64
C TRP A 401 26.85 -16.09 14.67
N PHE A 402 25.69 -15.52 14.31
CA PHE A 402 24.76 -16.08 13.33
C PHE A 402 24.17 -15.00 12.40
N GLY A 403 23.63 -15.46 11.27
CA GLY A 403 22.90 -14.63 10.31
C GLY A 403 21.51 -15.21 10.01
N LEU A 404 20.45 -14.44 10.27
CA LEU A 404 19.06 -14.86 10.07
C LEU A 404 18.65 -14.91 8.59
N ARG A 405 17.84 -15.89 8.20
CA ARG A 405 17.15 -15.95 6.89
C ARG A 405 16.23 -14.77 6.66
N ASN A 406 15.45 -14.42 7.68
CA ASN A 406 14.50 -13.32 7.70
C ASN A 406 14.92 -12.35 8.79
N ARG A 407 15.04 -11.05 8.46
CA ARG A 407 15.40 -10.00 9.44
C ARG A 407 14.45 -10.03 10.65
N VAL A 408 14.96 -9.56 11.79
CA VAL A 408 14.15 -9.24 12.97
C VAL A 408 13.22 -8.08 12.63
N GLY A 409 11.96 -8.19 13.03
CA GLY A 409 10.98 -7.12 12.90
C GLY A 409 11.21 -6.01 13.92
N LEU A 410 10.76 -4.78 13.61
CA LEU A 410 11.00 -3.58 14.43
C LEU A 410 10.50 -3.64 15.89
N ASN A 411 9.64 -4.61 16.21
CA ASN A 411 9.05 -4.82 17.53
C ASN A 411 9.44 -6.17 18.16
N GLU A 412 10.30 -6.97 17.53
CA GLU A 412 10.63 -8.34 17.97
C GLU A 412 11.91 -8.39 18.82
N PHE A 413 12.06 -9.46 19.60
CA PHE A 413 13.24 -9.69 20.44
C PHE A 413 14.00 -10.93 19.94
N LEU A 414 15.32 -10.93 20.12
CA LEU A 414 16.14 -12.15 20.02
C LEU A 414 16.78 -12.46 21.37
N ALA A 415 16.78 -13.75 21.69
CA ALA A 415 17.47 -14.29 22.85
C ALA A 415 18.19 -15.58 22.47
N VAL A 416 19.15 -16.00 23.29
CA VAL A 416 19.95 -17.22 23.10
C VAL A 416 20.05 -18.02 24.38
N SER A 417 20.34 -19.31 24.24
CA SER A 417 21.00 -20.10 25.29
C SER A 417 22.27 -20.71 24.71
N TYR A 418 23.34 -20.78 25.49
CA TYR A 418 24.56 -21.46 25.08
C TYR A 418 25.25 -22.18 26.25
N VAL A 419 26.05 -23.19 25.90
CA VAL A 419 26.97 -23.88 26.82
C VAL A 419 28.39 -23.66 26.29
N THR A 420 29.32 -23.23 27.14
CA THR A 420 30.74 -23.05 26.77
C THR A 420 31.51 -24.36 26.84
N VAL A 421 32.73 -24.40 26.30
CA VAL A 421 33.65 -25.54 26.44
C VAL A 421 34.17 -25.67 27.87
N SER A 422 34.23 -24.57 28.65
CA SER A 422 34.47 -24.60 30.10
C SER A 422 33.33 -25.24 30.91
N GLY A 423 32.14 -25.43 30.32
CA GLY A 423 30.96 -26.02 30.96
C GLY A 423 29.98 -25.00 31.55
N ASP A 424 30.25 -23.71 31.40
CA ASP A 424 29.35 -22.64 31.82
C ASP A 424 28.10 -22.62 30.94
N THR A 425 26.92 -22.57 31.57
CA THR A 425 25.63 -22.57 30.88
C THR A 425 24.94 -21.22 31.04
N VAL A 426 24.60 -20.59 29.92
CA VAL A 426 23.89 -19.32 29.84
C VAL A 426 22.50 -19.57 29.27
N GLY A 427 21.47 -19.14 30.01
CA GLY A 427 20.08 -19.51 29.74
C GLY A 427 19.80 -20.97 30.11
N THR A 428 18.68 -21.51 29.63
CA THR A 428 18.20 -22.86 29.96
C THR A 428 18.10 -23.72 28.70
N PHE A 429 18.40 -25.02 28.86
CA PHE A 429 18.26 -26.06 27.85
C PHE A 429 17.25 -27.12 28.34
N PRO A 430 15.95 -26.77 28.41
CA PRO A 430 14.95 -27.66 29.01
C PRO A 430 14.79 -28.95 28.20
N SER A 431 14.57 -30.05 28.93
CA SER A 431 14.04 -31.31 28.40
C SER A 431 12.51 -31.39 28.49
N VAL A 432 11.91 -30.57 29.35
CA VAL A 432 10.46 -30.31 29.50
C VAL A 432 10.31 -28.82 29.80
N THR A 433 9.40 -28.14 29.11
CA THR A 433 9.15 -26.70 29.25
C THR A 433 8.68 -26.32 30.65
N GLY A 434 9.19 -25.23 31.23
CA GLY A 434 8.74 -24.77 32.55
C GLY A 434 8.84 -23.26 32.78
N PRO A 435 7.98 -22.67 33.63
CA PRO A 435 7.89 -21.22 33.86
C PRO A 435 9.12 -20.61 34.58
N SER A 436 10.14 -21.43 34.87
CA SER A 436 11.44 -21.06 35.42
C SER A 436 12.54 -20.98 34.36
N ASP A 437 12.26 -21.33 33.10
CA ASP A 437 13.26 -21.31 32.04
C ASP A 437 13.76 -19.88 31.78
N THR A 438 15.06 -19.76 31.55
CA THR A 438 15.75 -18.47 31.40
C THR A 438 16.45 -18.39 30.05
N LEU A 439 16.53 -17.20 29.47
CA LEU A 439 17.23 -16.91 28.22
C LEU A 439 18.15 -15.71 28.36
N ARG A 440 19.14 -15.59 27.47
CA ARG A 440 20.00 -14.41 27.38
C ARG A 440 19.52 -13.49 26.28
N LEU A 441 19.13 -12.27 26.62
CA LEU A 441 18.61 -11.30 25.68
C LEU A 441 19.75 -10.66 24.88
N ILE A 442 19.73 -10.76 23.55
CA ILE A 442 20.79 -10.23 22.67
C ILE A 442 20.26 -9.17 21.69
N HIS A 443 18.95 -9.04 21.50
CA HIS A 443 18.36 -7.93 20.75
C HIS A 443 17.07 -7.45 21.40
N GLU A 444 16.96 -6.13 21.52
CA GLU A 444 15.74 -5.44 21.95
C GLU A 444 15.24 -4.48 20.87
N PRO A 445 13.93 -4.51 20.57
CA PRO A 445 13.33 -3.58 19.63
C PRO A 445 13.37 -2.16 20.18
N ARG A 446 13.61 -1.21 19.28
CA ARG A 446 13.66 0.24 19.54
C ARG A 446 14.67 0.69 20.60
N ARG A 447 15.70 -0.12 20.87
CA ARG A 447 16.82 0.24 21.75
C ARG A 447 18.05 0.74 20.98
N GLY A 448 18.92 1.47 21.67
CA GLY A 448 20.17 2.03 21.16
C GLY A 448 21.34 1.72 22.08
N THR A 449 22.39 2.55 22.01
CA THR A 449 23.56 2.47 22.92
C THR A 449 23.24 2.67 24.41
N ASP A 450 21.96 2.83 24.77
CA ASP A 450 21.46 2.78 26.15
C ASP A 450 21.47 1.37 26.77
N VAL A 451 21.68 0.32 25.98
CA VAL A 451 21.72 -1.09 26.45
C VAL A 451 22.80 -1.91 25.72
N PRO A 452 23.46 -2.89 26.38
CA PRO A 452 24.46 -3.77 25.75
C PRO A 452 23.97 -4.57 24.53
N THR A 453 22.68 -4.94 24.51
CA THR A 453 22.03 -5.68 23.39
C THR A 453 22.14 -4.95 22.04
N PHE A 454 22.46 -3.66 22.04
CA PHE A 454 22.73 -2.90 20.83
C PHE A 454 24.04 -3.27 20.13
N GLU A 455 25.09 -3.65 20.86
CA GLU A 455 26.40 -3.97 20.28
C GLU A 455 26.44 -5.38 19.66
N HIS A 456 25.48 -6.26 20.00
CA HIS A 456 25.35 -7.59 19.37
C HIS A 456 24.98 -7.51 17.88
N GLU A 457 24.23 -6.50 17.43
CA GLU A 457 23.88 -6.32 16.01
C GLU A 457 25.10 -5.84 15.20
N MET A 458 25.48 -6.62 14.18
CA MET A 458 26.63 -6.33 13.32
C MET A 458 26.31 -5.26 12.28
N ARG A 459 27.23 -4.30 12.08
CA ARG A 459 27.04 -3.11 11.23
C ARG A 459 28.13 -2.96 10.15
N ASN A 460 28.76 -4.08 9.81
CA ASN A 460 29.87 -4.21 8.86
C ASN A 460 29.54 -5.11 7.65
N PHE A 461 28.30 -5.60 7.52
CA PHE A 461 27.80 -6.35 6.36
C PHE A 461 27.02 -5.43 5.42
N TYR A 462 27.26 -5.52 4.11
CA TYR A 462 26.58 -4.71 3.08
C TYR A 462 26.02 -5.61 1.98
N ARG A 463 24.70 -5.62 1.83
CA ARG A 463 23.98 -6.51 0.91
C ARG A 463 24.12 -6.07 -0.55
N ILE A 464 24.68 -6.94 -1.37
CA ILE A 464 24.81 -6.77 -2.82
C ILE A 464 23.51 -7.21 -3.50
N GLY A 465 23.06 -8.44 -3.23
CA GLY A 465 21.85 -9.07 -3.77
C GLY A 465 22.04 -10.57 -4.05
N GLY A 466 20.99 -11.23 -4.53
CA GLY A 466 20.98 -12.64 -4.94
C GLY A 466 21.06 -12.81 -6.46
N ASN A 467 21.42 -14.01 -6.91
CA ASN A 467 21.61 -14.37 -8.33
C ASN A 467 22.64 -13.49 -9.08
N ILE A 468 23.74 -13.12 -8.42
CA ILE A 468 24.85 -12.33 -8.99
C ILE A 468 26.03 -13.25 -9.32
N SER A 469 26.74 -12.98 -10.43
CA SER A 469 28.00 -13.68 -10.72
C SER A 469 29.13 -13.12 -9.84
N ARG A 470 29.59 -13.89 -8.84
CA ARG A 470 30.58 -13.43 -7.83
C ARG A 470 31.81 -12.75 -8.44
N ASN A 471 32.41 -13.39 -9.44
CA ASN A 471 33.63 -12.94 -10.12
C ASN A 471 33.44 -11.67 -10.99
N SER A 472 32.22 -11.14 -11.09
CA SER A 472 31.93 -9.87 -11.78
C SER A 472 31.80 -8.69 -10.83
N ILE A 473 31.83 -8.93 -9.51
CA ILE A 473 31.59 -7.89 -8.50
C ILE A 473 32.79 -6.96 -8.42
N ASN A 474 32.61 -5.74 -8.93
CA ASN A 474 33.49 -4.62 -8.69
C ASN A 474 32.86 -3.66 -7.66
N LEU A 475 33.69 -3.10 -6.78
CA LEU A 475 33.29 -2.16 -5.74
C LEU A 475 34.32 -1.04 -5.63
N SER A 476 33.91 0.19 -5.93
CA SER A 476 34.65 1.40 -5.58
C SER A 476 34.04 2.04 -4.33
N LEU A 477 34.88 2.42 -3.36
CA LEU A 477 34.49 3.23 -2.21
C LEU A 477 34.95 4.67 -2.42
N VAL A 478 34.02 5.63 -2.47
CA VAL A 478 34.33 7.04 -2.71
C VAL A 478 33.88 7.95 -1.56
N VAL A 479 34.69 8.97 -1.28
CA VAL A 479 34.37 10.09 -0.38
C VAL A 479 34.62 11.37 -1.17
N ASN A 480 33.62 12.26 -1.26
CA ASN A 480 33.65 13.47 -2.08
C ASN A 480 34.14 13.19 -3.53
N ASP A 481 33.55 12.18 -4.16
CA ASP A 481 33.87 11.70 -5.52
C ASP A 481 35.33 11.24 -5.75
N SER A 482 36.10 11.00 -4.68
CA SER A 482 37.44 10.43 -4.73
C SER A 482 37.47 9.00 -4.16
N GLU A 483 38.02 8.05 -4.93
CA GLU A 483 38.37 6.70 -4.45
C GLU A 483 39.63 6.69 -3.56
N ARG A 484 40.42 7.77 -3.61
CA ARG A 484 41.66 7.90 -2.84
C ARG A 484 41.42 8.62 -1.51
N PRO A 485 42.03 8.14 -0.42
CA PRO A 485 42.13 8.85 0.84
C PRO A 485 42.81 10.21 0.70
N VAL A 486 42.61 11.05 1.71
CA VAL A 486 43.06 12.45 1.72
C VAL A 486 44.57 12.63 1.61
N ASP A 487 45.34 11.70 2.17
CA ASP A 487 46.80 11.66 2.07
C ASP A 487 47.31 11.15 0.72
N GLY A 488 46.41 10.70 -0.18
CA GLY A 488 46.71 10.19 -1.50
C GLY A 488 47.27 8.76 -1.54
N ILE A 489 47.40 8.08 -0.39
CA ILE A 489 48.03 6.76 -0.27
C ILE A 489 46.98 5.65 -0.39
N GLY A 490 47.02 4.95 -1.53
CA GLY A 490 46.16 3.81 -1.84
C GLY A 490 44.73 4.22 -2.22
N THR A 491 43.80 3.28 -2.04
CA THR A 491 42.35 3.46 -2.20
C THR A 491 41.66 3.30 -0.84
N TYR A 492 40.43 3.81 -0.69
CA TYR A 492 39.62 3.48 0.49
C TYR A 492 39.32 1.97 0.59
N LEU A 493 39.19 1.28 -0.54
CA LEU A 493 38.96 -0.17 -0.62
C LEU A 493 40.10 -0.96 0.05
N ALA A 494 41.35 -0.66 -0.30
CA ALA A 494 42.53 -1.28 0.30
C ALA A 494 42.72 -0.85 1.75
N ARG A 495 42.56 0.44 2.03
CA ARG A 495 42.67 1.01 3.38
C ARG A 495 41.72 0.34 4.37
N LEU A 496 40.47 0.10 3.98
CA LEU A 496 39.45 -0.54 4.81
C LEU A 496 39.51 -2.09 4.76
N GLY A 497 40.54 -2.68 4.14
CA GLY A 497 40.80 -4.12 4.17
C GLY A 497 39.87 -4.96 3.29
N LEU A 498 39.23 -4.34 2.30
CA LEU A 498 38.40 -5.03 1.32
C LEU A 498 39.16 -5.43 0.04
N ALA A 499 40.25 -4.76 -0.30
CA ALA A 499 40.94 -5.01 -1.56
C ALA A 499 41.76 -6.31 -1.58
N ASN A 500 41.97 -6.82 -2.78
CA ASN A 500 42.88 -7.93 -3.08
C ASN A 500 44.32 -7.56 -2.69
N SER A 501 45.07 -8.52 -2.14
CA SER A 501 46.47 -8.34 -1.75
C SER A 501 47.41 -8.04 -2.94
N THR A 502 46.99 -8.38 -4.16
CA THR A 502 47.76 -8.14 -5.40
C THR A 502 47.35 -6.87 -6.16
N ASP A 503 46.12 -6.38 -5.97
CA ASP A 503 45.62 -5.16 -6.60
C ASP A 503 44.76 -4.36 -5.61
N PRO A 504 45.24 -3.19 -5.12
CA PRO A 504 44.50 -2.36 -4.17
C PRO A 504 43.25 -1.68 -4.76
N SER A 505 43.00 -1.79 -6.07
CA SER A 505 41.80 -1.26 -6.73
C SER A 505 40.68 -2.29 -6.90
N GLN A 506 40.94 -3.57 -6.69
CA GLN A 506 39.94 -4.65 -6.86
C GLN A 506 39.51 -5.24 -5.51
N LEU A 507 38.24 -5.61 -5.40
CA LEU A 507 37.67 -6.29 -4.22
C LEU A 507 38.26 -7.71 -4.10
N ASP A 508 38.55 -8.17 -2.87
CA ASP A 508 38.81 -9.58 -2.59
C ASP A 508 37.48 -10.34 -2.47
N GLU A 509 36.91 -10.75 -3.60
CA GLU A 509 35.61 -11.40 -3.68
C GLU A 509 35.59 -12.84 -3.10
N PHE A 510 36.78 -13.41 -2.89
CA PHE A 510 36.97 -14.74 -2.30
C PHE A 510 36.96 -14.71 -0.77
N ASN A 511 37.52 -13.68 -0.14
CA ASN A 511 37.61 -13.57 1.32
C ASN A 511 36.66 -12.55 1.93
N ARG A 512 36.16 -11.56 1.17
CA ARG A 512 35.34 -10.44 1.67
C ARG A 512 33.88 -10.46 1.21
N VAL A 513 33.49 -11.34 0.30
CA VAL A 513 32.08 -11.55 -0.07
C VAL A 513 31.54 -12.84 0.56
N PHE A 514 30.65 -12.69 1.53
CA PHE A 514 29.95 -13.76 2.24
C PHE A 514 28.57 -14.03 1.60
N PRO A 515 28.04 -15.28 1.61
CA PRO A 515 28.73 -16.53 1.95
C PRO A 515 29.88 -16.85 1.01
N ARG A 516 30.84 -17.65 1.47
CA ARG A 516 31.96 -18.20 0.68
C ARG A 516 31.72 -19.69 0.44
N GLU A 517 32.37 -20.28 -0.56
CA GLU A 517 32.26 -21.72 -0.84
C GLU A 517 32.76 -22.61 0.31
N ARG A 518 33.64 -22.06 1.16
CA ARG A 518 34.17 -22.71 2.36
C ARG A 518 33.29 -22.58 3.61
N ASP A 519 32.21 -21.79 3.56
CA ASP A 519 31.32 -21.59 4.70
C ASP A 519 30.29 -22.75 4.77
N PRO A 520 29.90 -23.22 5.96
CA PRO A 520 28.98 -24.35 6.13
C PRO A 520 27.74 -24.26 5.25
N ASN A 521 27.44 -25.35 4.53
CA ASN A 521 26.31 -25.44 3.59
C ASN A 521 26.24 -24.30 2.56
N GLY A 522 27.37 -23.65 2.22
CA GLY A 522 27.42 -22.49 1.35
C GLY A 522 26.72 -21.24 1.93
N GLY A 523 26.62 -21.16 3.26
CA GLY A 523 25.92 -20.09 3.98
C GLY A 523 24.40 -20.21 4.04
N LEU A 524 23.82 -21.34 3.63
CA LEU A 524 22.38 -21.56 3.78
C LEU A 524 21.95 -21.37 5.25
N PRO A 525 20.80 -20.70 5.50
CA PRO A 525 19.74 -20.35 4.56
C PRO A 525 19.90 -19.00 3.84
N LEU A 526 21.02 -18.30 3.99
CA LEU A 526 21.27 -17.00 3.36
C LEU A 526 21.57 -17.19 1.86
N ARG A 527 20.81 -16.51 1.00
CA ARG A 527 20.92 -16.65 -0.48
C ARG A 527 21.48 -15.42 -1.20
N ASP A 528 21.56 -14.29 -0.50
CA ASP A 528 22.14 -13.06 -1.03
C ASP A 528 23.65 -13.03 -0.74
N LEU A 529 24.39 -12.26 -1.53
CA LEU A 529 25.79 -11.94 -1.28
C LEU A 529 25.92 -10.64 -0.47
N PHE A 530 26.90 -10.59 0.42
CA PHE A 530 27.21 -9.50 1.33
C PHE A 530 28.71 -9.20 1.30
N VAL A 531 29.13 -7.95 1.12
CA VAL A 531 30.51 -7.54 1.44
C VAL A 531 30.63 -7.36 2.95
N VAL A 532 31.71 -7.88 3.54
CA VAL A 532 31.97 -7.84 4.99
C VAL A 532 33.31 -7.18 5.26
N PHE A 533 33.28 -6.07 6.01
CA PHE A 533 34.50 -5.39 6.42
C PHE A 533 35.19 -6.12 7.59
N PRO A 534 36.53 -6.25 7.60
CA PRO A 534 37.32 -6.87 8.67
C PRO A 534 37.49 -5.96 9.91
N ASN A 535 36.43 -5.25 10.28
CA ASN A 535 36.30 -4.36 11.42
C ASN A 535 34.79 -4.25 11.71
N LEU A 536 34.38 -4.18 12.97
CA LEU A 536 32.95 -4.01 13.33
C LEU A 536 32.46 -2.58 13.10
N LYS A 537 33.37 -1.60 13.17
CA LYS A 537 33.11 -0.17 13.04
C LYS A 537 34.04 0.47 11.99
N PRO A 538 34.09 -0.04 10.73
CA PRO A 538 35.10 0.33 9.72
C PRO A 538 35.15 1.82 9.41
N PHE A 539 33.99 2.50 9.41
CA PHE A 539 33.92 3.93 9.14
C PHE A 539 34.26 4.80 10.36
N ALA A 540 34.45 4.23 11.54
CA ALA A 540 34.89 4.93 12.74
C ALA A 540 36.40 4.76 13.03
N ASP A 541 37.09 3.89 12.29
CA ASP A 541 38.47 3.46 12.54
C ASP A 541 39.48 4.62 12.39
N SER A 542 39.90 5.18 13.53
CA SER A 542 40.87 6.27 13.61
C SER A 542 42.31 5.86 13.32
N ALA A 543 42.62 4.57 13.20
CA ALA A 543 43.94 4.10 12.76
C ALA A 543 44.03 4.08 11.22
N ARG A 544 42.90 4.08 10.52
CA ARG A 544 42.83 4.04 9.04
C ARG A 544 42.33 5.36 8.43
N LEU A 545 41.37 6.02 9.06
CA LEU A 545 40.66 7.18 8.53
C LEU A 545 40.96 8.46 9.33
N GLN A 546 41.04 9.59 8.63
CA GLN A 546 41.12 10.93 9.22
C GLN A 546 39.75 11.37 9.75
N ASP A 547 39.70 12.30 10.71
CA ASP A 547 38.44 12.76 11.33
C ASP A 547 37.39 13.31 10.33
N ARG A 548 37.86 13.89 9.22
CA ARG A 548 37.00 14.35 8.11
C ARG A 548 36.49 13.24 7.19
N GLU A 549 37.02 12.04 7.30
CA GLU A 549 36.57 10.83 6.60
C GLU A 549 35.65 9.99 7.52
N ARG A 550 35.91 9.95 8.84
CA ARG A 550 35.22 9.10 9.83
C ARG A 550 33.73 9.39 10.05
N ASN A 551 32.89 8.35 10.13
CA ASN A 551 31.45 8.42 10.39
C ASN A 551 31.02 7.64 11.65
N ASP A 552 31.58 8.02 12.81
CA ASP A 552 31.32 7.39 14.12
C ASP A 552 29.84 7.25 14.48
N SER A 553 29.01 8.19 14.03
CA SER A 553 27.60 8.28 14.41
C SER A 553 26.76 7.12 13.88
N ILE A 554 27.21 6.40 12.84
CA ILE A 554 26.54 5.18 12.35
C ILE A 554 26.42 4.17 13.48
N TYR A 555 27.49 3.98 14.25
CA TYR A 555 27.60 2.99 15.32
C TYR A 555 27.09 3.49 16.68
N ARG A 556 26.44 4.67 16.69
CA ARG A 556 25.71 5.23 17.85
C ARG A 556 24.24 5.49 17.55
N THR A 557 23.85 5.44 16.28
CA THR A 557 22.46 5.66 15.86
C THR A 557 21.70 4.34 15.86
N PRO A 558 20.56 4.24 16.56
CA PRO A 558 19.71 3.06 16.48
C PRO A 558 19.14 2.80 15.09
N THR A 559 19.09 1.54 14.68
CA THR A 559 18.61 1.08 13.36
C THR A 559 17.26 1.72 12.96
N TYR A 560 16.26 1.71 13.86
CA TYR A 560 14.94 2.31 13.62
C TYR A 560 14.91 3.87 13.59
N LEU A 561 15.99 4.53 14.03
CA LEU A 561 16.16 5.99 13.93
C LEU A 561 16.97 6.39 12.69
N ARG A 562 17.79 5.48 12.14
CA ARG A 562 18.81 5.73 11.10
C ARG A 562 18.31 6.52 9.90
N ASN A 563 17.14 6.19 9.36
CA ASN A 563 16.59 6.88 8.18
C ASN A 563 16.09 8.31 8.46
N THR A 564 15.90 8.69 9.73
CA THR A 564 15.24 9.95 10.12
C THR A 564 16.05 10.84 11.06
N GLN A 565 17.04 10.27 11.75
CA GLN A 565 17.91 10.94 12.72
C GLN A 565 19.36 10.44 12.61
N GLY A 566 19.67 9.60 11.61
CA GLY A 566 21.02 9.13 11.37
C GLY A 566 21.93 10.21 10.79
N PRO A 567 23.25 9.97 10.82
CA PRO A 567 24.21 10.90 10.25
C PRO A 567 24.02 11.00 8.74
N ALA A 568 24.51 12.11 8.17
CA ALA A 568 24.72 12.19 6.75
C ALA A 568 25.70 11.08 6.31
N PRO A 569 25.46 10.43 5.16
CA PRO A 569 26.37 9.45 4.59
C PRO A 569 27.70 10.12 4.19
N ARG A 570 28.84 9.46 4.42
CA ARG A 570 30.16 9.96 4.00
C ARG A 570 30.76 9.13 2.86
N PHE A 571 30.67 7.81 2.96
CA PHE A 571 31.11 6.91 1.89
C PHE A 571 29.95 6.54 0.97
N ARG A 572 30.17 6.66 -0.33
CA ARG A 572 29.33 6.08 -1.39
C ARG A 572 30.04 4.85 -1.94
N PHE A 573 29.26 3.81 -2.18
CA PHE A 573 29.70 2.49 -2.63
C PHE A 573 29.19 2.35 -4.05
N LEU A 574 30.10 2.37 -5.02
CA LEU A 574 29.76 2.23 -6.44
C LEU A 574 29.96 0.76 -6.81
N TRP A 575 28.85 0.07 -7.04
CA TRP A 575 28.80 -1.34 -7.40
C TRP A 575 28.65 -1.48 -8.91
N ASP A 576 29.44 -2.36 -9.50
CA ASP A 576 29.23 -2.90 -10.84
C ASP A 576 29.26 -4.43 -10.74
N PHE A 577 28.24 -5.11 -11.24
CA PHE A 577 28.21 -6.57 -11.28
C PHE A 577 27.26 -7.11 -12.35
N ASP A 578 27.47 -8.36 -12.75
CA ASP A 578 26.58 -9.09 -13.64
C ASP A 578 25.52 -9.85 -12.82
N ALA A 579 24.26 -9.42 -12.96
CA ALA A 579 23.11 -10.18 -12.52
C ALA A 579 22.88 -11.36 -13.48
N SER A 580 22.82 -12.58 -12.94
CA SER A 580 22.58 -13.79 -13.72
C SER A 580 21.08 -14.00 -13.98
N GLY A 581 20.74 -14.24 -15.25
CA GLY A 581 19.40 -14.54 -15.73
C GLY A 581 19.21 -16.02 -16.04
N SER A 582 18.40 -16.30 -17.05
CA SER A 582 18.15 -17.67 -17.53
C SER A 582 19.44 -18.37 -17.98
N GLY A 583 19.57 -19.66 -17.66
CA GLY A 583 20.61 -20.56 -18.18
C GLY A 583 20.30 -21.15 -19.55
N ASP A 584 19.28 -20.66 -20.24
CA ASP A 584 18.96 -21.04 -21.62
C ASP A 584 19.45 -19.94 -22.58
N ARG A 585 20.54 -20.22 -23.31
CA ARG A 585 21.12 -19.32 -24.33
C ARG A 585 20.17 -19.02 -25.50
N ALA A 586 19.15 -19.85 -25.71
CA ALA A 586 18.14 -19.61 -26.73
C ALA A 586 17.11 -18.55 -26.31
N ARG A 587 16.98 -18.22 -25.01
CA ARG A 587 15.92 -17.36 -24.47
C ARG A 587 16.45 -16.19 -23.65
N LEU A 588 16.09 -14.98 -24.08
CA LEU A 588 16.43 -13.73 -23.40
C LEU A 588 15.16 -13.05 -22.87
N SER A 589 15.05 -12.90 -21.55
CA SER A 589 13.96 -12.13 -20.93
C SER A 589 14.33 -10.65 -20.86
N LEU A 590 13.45 -9.80 -21.38
CA LEU A 590 13.59 -8.35 -21.29
C LEU A 590 13.20 -7.78 -19.92
N GLY A 591 12.73 -8.62 -18.99
CA GLY A 591 12.26 -8.18 -17.66
C GLY A 591 11.17 -7.10 -17.76
N ALA A 592 10.31 -7.22 -18.78
CA ALA A 592 9.28 -6.28 -19.17
C ALA A 592 8.07 -7.06 -19.67
N VAL A 593 6.88 -6.68 -19.23
CA VAL A 593 5.60 -7.26 -19.70
C VAL A 593 4.90 -6.27 -20.62
N GLN A 594 4.10 -6.76 -21.57
CA GLN A 594 3.44 -5.93 -22.59
C GLN A 594 4.44 -5.06 -23.39
N VAL A 595 5.45 -5.72 -23.97
CA VAL A 595 6.33 -5.13 -24.97
C VAL A 595 5.54 -4.90 -26.25
N ARG A 596 5.62 -3.71 -26.84
CA ARG A 596 4.84 -3.36 -28.03
C ARG A 596 5.35 -4.12 -29.25
N SER A 597 4.42 -4.71 -30.00
CA SER A 597 4.71 -5.44 -31.24
C SER A 597 5.47 -4.59 -32.28
N GLY A 598 6.62 -5.08 -32.74
CA GLY A 598 7.48 -4.43 -33.75
C GLY A 598 8.31 -3.25 -33.24
N SER A 599 8.25 -2.94 -31.94
CA SER A 599 9.06 -1.88 -31.31
C SER A 599 10.49 -2.33 -31.01
N GLU A 600 10.73 -3.63 -30.98
CA GLU A 600 12.00 -4.24 -30.60
C GLU A 600 13.08 -4.06 -31.67
N ARG A 601 14.28 -3.70 -31.24
CA ARG A 601 15.49 -3.63 -32.06
C ARG A 601 16.60 -4.32 -31.28
N ILE A 602 17.06 -5.45 -31.82
CA ILE A 602 18.11 -6.26 -31.23
C ILE A 602 19.37 -6.12 -32.09
N ARG A 603 20.50 -5.85 -31.45
CA ARG A 603 21.78 -5.63 -32.10
C ARG A 603 22.89 -6.43 -31.41
N ILE A 604 23.71 -7.09 -32.23
CA ILE A 604 24.95 -7.76 -31.81
C ILE A 604 26.10 -6.98 -32.42
N GLY A 605 26.82 -6.21 -31.60
CA GLY A 605 27.86 -5.27 -32.05
C GLY A 605 27.32 -4.28 -33.08
N ASN A 606 27.64 -4.50 -34.36
CA ASN A 606 27.15 -3.67 -35.48
C ASN A 606 26.07 -4.32 -36.37
N ARG A 607 25.68 -5.58 -36.09
CA ARG A 607 24.64 -6.29 -36.84
C ARG A 607 23.30 -6.18 -36.11
N ASP A 608 22.32 -5.54 -36.74
CA ASP A 608 20.93 -5.63 -36.32
C ASP A 608 20.36 -7.02 -36.70
N LEU A 609 19.63 -7.65 -35.79
CA LEU A 609 19.00 -8.94 -36.02
C LEU A 609 17.63 -8.77 -36.68
N VAL A 610 17.23 -9.72 -37.53
CA VAL A 610 15.95 -9.70 -38.25
C VAL A 610 14.96 -10.68 -37.63
N ARG A 611 13.80 -10.18 -37.20
CA ARG A 611 12.71 -11.01 -36.66
C ARG A 611 12.23 -12.04 -37.69
N GLY A 612 11.92 -13.25 -37.24
CA GLY A 612 11.52 -14.40 -38.05
C GLY A 612 12.68 -15.13 -38.75
N ARG A 613 13.90 -14.57 -38.75
CA ARG A 613 15.10 -15.21 -39.29
C ARG A 613 16.17 -15.46 -38.23
N ASP A 614 16.45 -14.44 -37.42
CA ASP A 614 17.50 -14.45 -36.40
C ASP A 614 16.91 -14.60 -34.97
N TYR A 615 15.65 -14.22 -34.77
CA TYR A 615 14.90 -14.40 -33.50
C TYR A 615 13.38 -14.31 -33.70
N ASP A 616 12.61 -14.73 -32.70
CA ASP A 616 11.21 -14.35 -32.48
C ASP A 616 11.02 -13.80 -31.05
N ILE A 617 9.86 -13.22 -30.74
CA ILE A 617 9.57 -12.57 -29.46
C ILE A 617 8.11 -12.78 -29.03
N SER A 618 7.93 -13.20 -27.77
CA SER A 618 6.65 -13.10 -27.06
C SER A 618 6.50 -11.70 -26.49
N TYR A 619 5.58 -10.92 -27.06
CA TYR A 619 5.33 -9.54 -26.67
C TYR A 619 4.69 -9.41 -25.28
N ASP A 620 3.79 -10.32 -24.93
CA ASP A 620 3.13 -10.32 -23.62
C ASP A 620 4.11 -10.57 -22.47
N LEU A 621 4.99 -11.55 -22.65
CA LEU A 621 5.98 -11.97 -21.65
C LEU A 621 7.33 -11.21 -21.74
N GLY A 622 7.56 -10.47 -22.82
CA GLY A 622 8.83 -9.83 -23.13
C GLY A 622 10.00 -10.81 -23.28
N VAL A 623 9.75 -12.01 -23.82
CA VAL A 623 10.78 -13.05 -23.99
C VAL A 623 11.15 -13.19 -25.46
N ILE A 624 12.42 -12.94 -25.78
CA ILE A 624 13.03 -13.20 -27.08
C ILE A 624 13.50 -14.66 -27.14
N THR A 625 13.26 -15.32 -28.26
CA THR A 625 13.80 -16.66 -28.58
C THR A 625 14.67 -16.56 -29.83
N PHE A 626 15.96 -16.85 -29.72
CA PHE A 626 16.90 -16.77 -30.84
C PHE A 626 16.79 -17.98 -31.78
N VAL A 627 16.86 -17.73 -33.08
CA VAL A 627 16.83 -18.75 -34.12
C VAL A 627 18.27 -19.11 -34.46
N ASN A 628 18.69 -20.34 -34.15
CA ASN A 628 20.08 -20.84 -34.22
C ASN A 628 21.06 -20.12 -33.26
N PRO A 629 20.83 -20.19 -31.92
CA PRO A 629 21.65 -19.48 -30.93
C PRO A 629 23.14 -19.81 -31.01
N ASP A 630 23.53 -21.05 -31.29
CA ASP A 630 24.95 -21.45 -31.38
C ASP A 630 25.71 -20.75 -32.53
N SER A 631 24.98 -20.27 -33.55
CA SER A 631 25.56 -19.50 -34.67
C SER A 631 25.62 -17.99 -34.39
N LEU A 632 24.76 -17.50 -33.49
CA LEU A 632 24.71 -16.09 -33.06
C LEU A 632 25.65 -15.82 -31.88
N PHE A 633 25.90 -16.84 -31.06
CA PHE A 633 26.68 -16.77 -29.83
C PHE A 633 27.77 -17.86 -29.79
N PRO A 634 28.80 -17.78 -30.66
CA PRO A 634 29.94 -18.71 -30.64
C PRO A 634 30.81 -18.58 -29.36
N GLY A 635 30.55 -17.55 -28.55
CA GLY A 635 31.10 -17.32 -27.22
C GLY A 635 30.29 -16.20 -26.53
N PRO A 636 30.70 -15.74 -25.33
CA PRO A 636 30.04 -14.64 -24.63
C PRO A 636 29.92 -13.40 -25.52
N THR A 637 28.69 -13.00 -25.82
CA THR A 637 28.38 -11.99 -26.84
C THR A 637 27.46 -10.92 -26.26
N GLU A 638 27.80 -9.64 -26.45
CA GLU A 638 26.93 -8.53 -26.04
C GLU A 638 25.75 -8.36 -27.00
N VAL A 639 24.55 -8.30 -26.42
CA VAL A 639 23.26 -8.12 -27.10
C VAL A 639 22.58 -6.88 -26.54
N GLN A 640 22.52 -5.83 -27.35
CA GLN A 640 21.75 -4.63 -27.04
C GLN A 640 20.30 -4.82 -27.53
N VAL A 641 19.33 -4.62 -26.65
CA VAL A 641 17.91 -4.61 -27.02
C VAL A 641 17.25 -3.29 -26.62
N GLN A 642 16.69 -2.61 -27.61
CA GLN A 642 15.81 -1.47 -27.42
C GLN A 642 14.36 -1.89 -27.72
N PHE A 643 13.39 -1.48 -26.90
CA PHE A 643 11.97 -1.81 -27.08
C PHE A 643 11.06 -0.77 -26.43
N GLU A 644 9.79 -0.71 -26.84
CA GLU A 644 8.75 0.11 -26.20
C GLU A 644 7.89 -0.80 -25.30
N GLN A 645 7.64 -0.38 -24.05
CA GLN A 645 6.82 -1.11 -23.10
C GLN A 645 5.63 -0.25 -22.67
N ASN A 646 4.44 -0.86 -22.65
CA ASN A 646 3.25 -0.25 -22.02
C ASN A 646 3.44 -0.25 -20.50
N GLN A 647 3.30 0.91 -19.87
CA GLN A 647 3.34 1.07 -18.42
C GLN A 647 2.00 0.62 -17.82
N LEU A 648 2.08 -0.04 -16.66
CA LEU A 648 0.92 -0.47 -15.88
C LEU A 648 0.12 0.71 -15.31
N PHE A 649 0.82 1.81 -15.00
CA PHE A 649 0.26 3.03 -14.41
C PHE A 649 0.95 4.24 -15.03
N ASP A 650 0.16 5.24 -15.45
CA ASP A 650 0.66 6.51 -15.96
C ASP A 650 0.33 7.61 -14.94
N ILE A 651 1.36 8.21 -14.33
CA ILE A 651 1.24 9.17 -13.23
C ILE A 651 0.97 10.59 -13.76
N ALA A 652 1.39 10.89 -15.00
CA ALA A 652 1.41 12.23 -15.55
C ALA A 652 0.92 12.25 -17.02
N PRO A 653 -0.39 12.46 -17.27
CA PRO A 653 -0.97 12.36 -18.61
C PRO A 653 -0.32 13.33 -19.60
N SER A 654 0.33 12.78 -20.62
CA SER A 654 1.17 13.51 -21.56
C SER A 654 0.42 13.93 -22.83
N SER A 655 0.32 15.23 -23.09
CA SER A 655 -0.26 15.80 -24.32
C SER A 655 0.83 16.00 -25.38
N VAL A 656 0.55 15.60 -26.62
CA VAL A 656 1.48 15.62 -27.75
C VAL A 656 0.84 16.36 -28.93
N PHE A 657 1.57 17.31 -29.51
CA PHE A 657 1.24 17.98 -30.77
C PHE A 657 2.41 17.85 -31.75
N GLY A 658 2.17 17.25 -32.91
CA GLY A 658 3.18 17.00 -33.93
C GLY A 658 2.75 17.48 -35.31
N LEU A 659 3.72 17.91 -36.10
CA LEU A 659 3.58 18.28 -37.50
C LEU A 659 4.75 17.71 -38.30
N HIS A 660 4.47 17.06 -39.42
CA HIS A 660 5.45 16.54 -40.35
C HIS A 660 5.06 16.94 -41.77
N GLY A 661 5.96 17.60 -42.49
CA GLY A 661 5.80 17.95 -43.90
C GLY A 661 6.84 17.26 -44.76
N THR A 662 6.42 16.63 -45.84
CA THR A 662 7.31 16.04 -46.86
C THR A 662 7.15 16.80 -48.17
N TYR A 663 8.23 17.34 -48.71
CA TYR A 663 8.27 17.92 -50.06
C TYR A 663 8.90 16.91 -51.03
N ASN A 664 8.10 16.39 -51.97
CA ASN A 664 8.57 15.46 -52.99
C ASN A 664 9.21 16.20 -54.17
N LEU A 665 10.49 15.89 -54.48
CA LEU A 665 11.24 16.40 -55.63
C LEU A 665 11.16 15.45 -56.84
N GLY A 666 10.10 14.62 -56.90
CA GLY A 666 9.91 13.60 -57.91
C GLY A 666 11.06 12.58 -57.95
N SER A 667 11.65 12.37 -59.12
CA SER A 667 12.74 11.39 -59.30
C SER A 667 14.07 11.75 -58.61
N ARG A 668 14.17 12.95 -58.00
CA ARG A 668 15.36 13.46 -57.30
C ARG A 668 15.36 13.20 -55.79
N GLY A 669 14.29 12.66 -55.23
CA GLY A 669 14.16 12.37 -53.79
C GLY A 669 13.18 13.29 -53.06
N ARG A 670 13.39 13.54 -51.76
CA ARG A 670 12.48 14.33 -50.91
C ARG A 670 13.20 15.10 -49.81
N VAL A 671 12.49 16.07 -49.25
CA VAL A 671 12.86 16.84 -48.04
C VAL A 671 11.77 16.64 -47.01
N ASP A 672 12.14 16.35 -45.77
CA ASP A 672 11.24 16.11 -44.64
C ASP A 672 11.49 17.17 -43.55
N ALA A 673 10.43 17.79 -43.04
CA ALA A 673 10.49 18.74 -41.92
C ALA A 673 9.54 18.26 -40.81
N VAL A 674 10.04 18.16 -39.58
CA VAL A 674 9.30 17.65 -38.41
C VAL A 674 9.34 18.68 -37.30
N THR A 675 8.22 18.91 -36.64
CA THR A 675 8.15 19.63 -35.36
C THR A 675 7.27 18.88 -34.38
N LEU A 676 7.67 18.86 -33.11
CA LEU A 676 6.96 18.22 -32.03
C LEU A 676 6.95 19.10 -30.78
N PHE A 677 5.82 19.10 -30.09
CA PHE A 677 5.66 19.66 -28.76
C PHE A 677 4.98 18.64 -27.85
N GLN A 678 5.60 18.34 -26.70
CA GLN A 678 5.07 17.46 -25.66
C GLN A 678 4.93 18.23 -24.36
N ARG A 679 3.88 17.93 -23.58
CA ARG A 679 3.59 18.57 -22.30
C ARG A 679 2.84 17.62 -21.38
N GLU A 680 3.41 17.38 -20.21
CA GLU A 680 2.83 16.57 -19.16
C GLU A 680 1.85 17.38 -18.30
N ARG A 681 1.02 16.69 -17.52
CA ARG A 681 0.17 17.29 -16.48
C ARG A 681 0.35 16.50 -15.19
N THR A 682 0.43 17.22 -14.09
CA THR A 682 0.42 16.62 -12.75
C THR A 682 -1.01 16.61 -12.18
N ILE A 683 -1.32 15.59 -11.37
CA ILE A 683 -2.53 15.55 -10.53
C ILE A 683 -2.31 16.23 -9.17
N PHE A 684 -1.05 16.50 -8.80
CA PHE A 684 -0.70 17.17 -7.55
C PHE A 684 -0.87 18.69 -7.68
N THR A 685 -1.57 19.31 -6.74
CA THR A 685 -1.63 20.77 -6.61
C THR A 685 -0.30 21.38 -6.15
N ARG A 686 0.52 20.59 -5.44
CA ARG A 686 1.88 20.90 -5.02
C ARG A 686 2.79 19.75 -5.50
N PRO A 687 3.41 19.84 -6.68
CA PRO A 687 4.27 18.76 -7.18
C PRO A 687 5.54 18.66 -6.33
N ILE A 688 5.83 17.47 -5.81
CA ILE A 688 7.09 17.19 -5.10
C ILE A 688 8.27 17.08 -6.07
N LEU A 689 9.48 17.32 -5.56
CA LEU A 689 10.73 17.18 -6.31
C LEU A 689 10.86 15.79 -6.94
N GLY A 690 11.03 15.73 -8.27
CA GLY A 690 11.06 14.50 -9.07
C GLY A 690 9.73 14.08 -9.69
N LEU A 691 8.60 14.74 -9.33
CA LEU A 691 7.27 14.55 -9.93
C LEU A 691 6.73 15.84 -10.58
N GLU A 692 7.62 16.76 -10.97
CA GLU A 692 7.26 17.97 -11.71
C GLU A 692 6.81 17.64 -13.13
N PRO A 693 5.72 18.27 -13.63
CA PRO A 693 5.28 18.06 -15.01
C PRO A 693 6.31 18.65 -15.98
N GLN A 694 6.77 17.86 -16.94
CA GLN A 694 7.76 18.29 -17.94
C GLN A 694 7.11 18.78 -19.25
N ALA A 695 7.90 19.46 -20.08
CA ALA A 695 7.53 19.77 -21.46
C ALA A 695 8.75 19.72 -22.37
N MET A 696 8.57 19.41 -23.66
CA MET A 696 9.67 19.34 -24.61
C MET A 696 9.24 19.83 -26.00
N PHE A 697 10.08 20.64 -26.64
CA PHE A 697 9.97 20.94 -28.07
C PHE A 697 11.11 20.27 -28.84
N ILE A 698 10.80 19.71 -30.01
CA ILE A 698 11.78 19.15 -30.96
C ILE A 698 11.45 19.67 -32.37
N GLY A 699 12.47 20.02 -33.15
CA GLY A 699 12.34 20.32 -34.58
C GLY A 699 13.45 19.65 -35.38
N SER A 700 13.19 19.21 -36.61
CA SER A 700 14.21 18.69 -37.52
C SER A 700 13.88 18.99 -38.98
N LEU A 701 14.94 19.04 -39.79
CA LEU A 701 14.91 19.07 -41.23
C LEU A 701 15.86 17.97 -41.75
N SER A 702 15.35 17.04 -42.54
CA SER A 702 16.15 16.00 -43.18
C SER A 702 15.92 15.91 -44.68
N THR A 703 16.89 15.33 -45.39
CA THR A 703 16.85 15.17 -46.85
C THR A 703 17.23 13.74 -47.22
N ASN A 704 16.61 13.24 -48.29
CA ASN A 704 17.04 12.03 -48.98
C ASN A 704 16.98 12.33 -50.48
N LEU A 705 18.14 12.67 -51.06
CA LEU A 705 18.26 13.12 -52.43
C LEU A 705 19.03 12.08 -53.25
N ARG A 706 18.52 11.75 -54.43
CA ARG A 706 19.11 10.75 -55.33
C ARG A 706 19.36 11.36 -56.70
N PHE A 707 20.63 11.41 -57.07
CA PHE A 707 21.10 11.92 -58.35
C PHE A 707 21.61 10.76 -59.22
N ARG A 708 21.45 10.89 -60.54
CA ARG A 708 22.06 10.00 -61.54
C ARG A 708 23.11 10.79 -62.33
N PRO A 709 24.36 10.87 -61.85
CA PRO A 709 25.41 11.61 -62.53
C PRO A 709 25.93 10.84 -63.75
N ASP A 710 25.28 11.01 -64.91
CA ASP A 710 25.70 10.35 -66.17
C ASP A 710 27.14 10.68 -66.56
N TYR A 711 27.68 11.82 -66.10
CA TYR A 711 29.07 12.19 -66.32
C TYR A 711 30.06 11.26 -65.58
N LEU A 712 29.69 10.71 -64.42
CA LEU A 712 30.50 9.71 -63.71
C LEU A 712 30.50 8.37 -64.44
N THR A 713 29.34 7.95 -64.96
CA THR A 713 29.24 6.73 -65.78
C THR A 713 30.08 6.86 -67.05
N ARG A 714 30.02 8.01 -67.74
CA ARG A 714 30.87 8.29 -68.91
C ARG A 714 32.36 8.39 -68.57
N ALA A 715 32.73 8.95 -67.42
CA ALA A 715 34.12 9.03 -66.98
C ALA A 715 34.71 7.64 -66.67
N LEU A 716 33.91 6.74 -66.10
CA LEU A 716 34.31 5.34 -65.87
C LEU A 716 34.49 4.58 -67.19
N ASN A 717 33.60 4.78 -68.16
CA ASN A 717 33.71 4.20 -69.51
C ASN A 717 34.84 4.81 -70.37
N ALA A 718 35.50 5.87 -69.89
CA ALA A 718 36.69 6.44 -70.53
C ALA A 718 38.01 5.80 -70.03
N LEU A 719 37.94 4.92 -69.03
CA LEU A 719 39.09 4.15 -68.55
C LEU A 719 39.28 2.90 -69.43
N PRO A 720 40.47 2.66 -70.00
CA PRO A 720 40.71 1.46 -70.79
C PRO A 720 40.50 0.20 -69.93
N LEU A 721 39.92 -0.84 -70.55
CA LEU A 721 39.50 -2.12 -69.92
C LEU A 721 38.21 -2.09 -69.08
N LEU A 722 37.47 -0.97 -69.04
CA LEU A 722 36.20 -0.85 -68.31
C LEU A 722 35.06 -0.33 -69.19
N GLU A 723 34.06 -1.18 -69.45
CA GLU A 723 32.78 -0.78 -70.05
C GLU A 723 31.63 -1.16 -69.12
N THR A 724 30.80 -0.19 -68.75
CA THR A 724 29.58 -0.43 -67.97
C THR A 724 28.39 0.39 -68.47
N ASN A 725 27.24 -0.28 -68.60
CA ASN A 725 25.95 0.33 -68.90
C ASN A 725 25.09 0.51 -67.63
N VAL A 726 25.65 0.24 -66.44
CA VAL A 726 24.97 0.42 -65.16
C VAL A 726 25.06 1.90 -64.76
N PRO A 727 23.93 2.62 -64.59
CA PRO A 727 23.96 4.05 -64.31
C PRO A 727 24.55 4.33 -62.92
N SER A 728 25.43 5.32 -62.84
CA SER A 728 25.96 5.82 -61.56
C SER A 728 24.83 6.44 -60.75
N ILE A 729 24.83 6.19 -59.44
CA ILE A 729 23.86 6.70 -58.49
C ILE A 729 24.63 7.40 -57.36
N LEU A 730 24.25 8.63 -57.05
CA LEU A 730 24.74 9.39 -55.89
C LEU A 730 23.55 9.65 -54.97
N GLU A 731 23.61 9.14 -53.75
CA GLU A 731 22.61 9.37 -52.72
C GLU A 731 23.20 10.29 -51.64
N VAL A 732 22.47 11.36 -51.33
CA VAL A 732 22.86 12.39 -50.36
C VAL A 732 21.78 12.47 -49.29
N THR A 733 22.15 12.15 -48.07
CA THR A 733 21.32 12.29 -46.88
C THR A 733 21.94 13.30 -45.93
N ALA A 734 21.15 14.26 -45.48
CA ALA A 734 21.57 15.24 -44.47
C ALA A 734 20.43 15.44 -43.47
N GLU A 735 20.76 15.73 -42.21
CA GLU A 735 19.77 16.04 -41.17
C GLU A 735 20.30 17.10 -40.21
N LEU A 736 19.40 17.97 -39.76
CA LEU A 736 19.60 18.98 -38.72
C LEU A 736 18.43 18.89 -37.74
N ALA A 737 18.71 18.63 -36.46
CA ALA A 737 17.71 18.60 -35.40
C ALA A 737 18.03 19.57 -34.26
N VAL A 738 16.99 20.11 -33.62
CA VAL A 738 17.05 20.99 -32.45
C VAL A 738 16.04 20.53 -31.41
N SER A 739 16.37 20.67 -30.12
CA SER A 739 15.47 20.36 -29.02
C SER A 739 15.53 21.41 -27.92
N ARG A 740 14.42 21.66 -27.25
CA ARG A 740 14.30 22.56 -26.09
C ARG A 740 13.45 21.90 -25.01
N PRO A 741 14.06 21.13 -24.09
CA PRO A 741 13.36 20.61 -22.93
C PRO A 741 13.09 21.71 -21.89
N ASN A 742 11.99 21.57 -21.16
CA ASN A 742 11.69 22.27 -19.92
C ASN A 742 11.37 21.21 -18.85
N PRO A 743 12.27 20.94 -17.90
CA PRO A 743 12.09 19.89 -16.90
C PRO A 743 11.10 20.26 -15.79
N ASN A 744 10.68 21.53 -15.67
CA ASN A 744 9.63 21.93 -14.71
C ASN A 744 8.70 22.95 -15.36
N GLN A 745 7.50 22.51 -15.73
CA GLN A 745 6.44 23.33 -16.32
C GLN A 745 5.58 24.05 -15.26
N ALA A 746 5.64 23.63 -13.98
CA ALA A 746 4.97 24.29 -12.86
C ALA A 746 5.74 25.53 -12.37
N GLY A 747 7.07 25.53 -12.49
CA GLY A 747 7.96 26.63 -12.05
C GLY A 747 8.38 26.56 -10.58
N GLU A 748 7.76 25.68 -9.80
CA GLU A 748 8.10 25.36 -8.42
C GLU A 748 8.10 23.83 -8.21
N ALA A 749 8.75 23.37 -7.15
CA ALA A 749 8.78 21.98 -6.71
C ALA A 749 8.92 21.95 -5.19
N TYR A 750 8.12 21.11 -4.53
CA TYR A 750 8.10 21.00 -3.07
C TYR A 750 9.09 19.92 -2.62
N ILE A 751 10.01 20.29 -1.71
CA ILE A 751 10.91 19.33 -1.06
C ILE A 751 10.15 18.55 0.04
N GLU A 752 9.18 19.22 0.67
CA GLU A 752 8.31 18.73 1.73
C GLU A 752 6.99 19.52 1.67
N GLU A 753 5.87 18.87 1.99
CA GLU A 753 4.54 19.48 2.04
C GLU A 753 3.89 19.42 3.43
N PHE A 754 4.45 18.65 4.37
CA PHE A 754 3.99 18.43 5.74
C PHE A 754 2.60 17.77 5.89
N GLU A 755 1.89 17.49 4.80
CA GLU A 755 0.59 16.80 4.80
C GLU A 755 0.71 15.31 5.20
N GLY A 756 1.92 14.72 5.13
CA GLY A 756 2.19 13.30 5.38
C GLY A 756 2.66 12.92 6.79
N GLN A 757 2.61 13.82 7.78
CA GLN A 757 3.13 13.52 9.12
C GLN A 757 2.25 12.50 9.87
N PRO A 758 2.82 11.40 10.40
CA PRO A 758 2.04 10.35 11.06
C PRO A 758 1.57 10.76 12.46
N SER A 759 0.26 10.87 12.65
CA SER A 759 -0.38 10.97 13.96
C SER A 759 -0.74 9.59 14.53
N THR A 760 -0.40 9.34 15.80
CA THR A 760 -0.87 8.14 16.51
C THR A 760 -2.27 8.39 17.08
N ILE A 761 -3.29 7.76 16.49
CA ILE A 761 -4.67 7.87 16.96
C ILE A 761 -4.91 6.88 18.10
N ILE A 762 -5.39 7.37 19.24
CA ILE A 762 -5.86 6.54 20.36
C ILE A 762 -7.36 6.30 20.14
N GLY A 763 -7.72 5.07 19.79
CA GLY A 763 -9.13 4.66 19.66
C GLY A 763 -9.91 4.93 20.95
N MET A 764 -11.16 5.36 20.80
CA MET A 764 -12.03 5.74 21.92
C MET A 764 -13.08 4.66 22.24
N GLU A 765 -12.94 3.45 21.71
CA GLU A 765 -13.89 2.35 21.87
C GLU A 765 -13.98 1.92 23.33
N GLU A 766 -15.18 1.89 23.90
CA GLU A 766 -15.46 1.58 25.31
C GLU A 766 -14.96 0.19 25.72
N GLN A 767 -14.92 -0.76 24.77
CA GLN A 767 -14.44 -2.13 24.95
C GLN A 767 -12.90 -2.26 24.80
N SER A 768 -12.20 -1.17 24.50
CA SER A 768 -10.73 -1.11 24.62
C SER A 768 -10.26 -0.73 26.02
N PHE A 769 -11.17 -0.20 26.86
CA PHE A 769 -10.87 0.25 28.22
C PHE A 769 -11.45 -0.71 29.27
N GLN A 770 -10.65 -1.01 30.28
CA GLN A 770 -11.02 -1.76 31.49
C GLN A 770 -10.79 -0.92 32.75
N LEU A 771 -11.15 -1.45 33.93
CA LEU A 771 -10.82 -0.79 35.19
C LEU A 771 -9.30 -0.74 35.38
N GLY A 772 -8.79 0.42 35.78
CA GLY A 772 -7.37 0.60 36.02
C GLY A 772 -6.95 0.16 37.41
N SER A 773 -5.64 -0.04 37.58
CA SER A 773 -5.02 -0.13 38.90
C SER A 773 -5.08 1.20 39.66
N ARG A 774 -4.83 1.14 40.97
CA ARG A 774 -4.61 2.32 41.80
C ARG A 774 -3.27 2.95 41.41
N PRO A 775 -3.22 4.19 40.90
CA PRO A 775 -1.96 4.79 40.51
C PRO A 775 -1.01 4.86 41.71
N THR A 776 0.22 4.39 41.53
CA THR A 776 1.18 4.15 42.62
C THR A 776 1.75 5.42 43.23
N SER A 777 1.53 6.57 42.58
CA SER A 777 2.15 7.85 42.92
C SER A 777 1.17 9.00 42.72
N GLY A 778 1.09 9.91 43.68
CA GLY A 778 0.35 11.18 43.59
C GLY A 778 1.14 12.33 42.95
N ILE A 779 2.38 12.11 42.49
CA ILE A 779 3.28 13.19 42.06
C ILE A 779 2.63 14.07 40.96
N GLY A 780 2.77 15.38 41.14
CA GLY A 780 2.23 16.42 40.27
C GLY A 780 0.82 16.90 40.63
N LEU A 781 0.04 16.10 41.38
CA LEU A 781 -1.30 16.50 41.80
C LEU A 781 -1.27 17.43 43.03
N PRO A 782 -2.25 18.34 43.17
CA PRO A 782 -2.39 19.14 44.38
C PRO A 782 -2.73 18.24 45.59
N PRO A 783 -2.22 18.52 46.80
CA PRO A 783 -2.55 17.74 48.01
C PRO A 783 -4.05 17.62 48.32
N SER A 784 -4.89 18.53 47.80
CA SER A 784 -6.35 18.44 47.94
C SER A 784 -7.01 17.34 47.10
N HIS A 785 -6.24 16.62 46.27
CA HIS A 785 -6.70 15.50 45.43
C HIS A 785 -6.12 14.15 45.87
N LEU A 786 -5.43 14.12 47.01
CA LEU A 786 -4.78 12.96 47.58
C LEU A 786 -5.20 12.80 49.04
N SER A 787 -4.96 11.61 49.61
CA SER A 787 -5.09 11.38 51.05
C SER A 787 -4.05 12.22 51.84
N PRO A 788 -4.18 12.34 53.17
CA PRO A 788 -3.17 12.98 54.01
C PRO A 788 -1.76 12.36 53.91
N ALA A 789 -1.65 11.12 53.40
CA ALA A 789 -0.38 10.45 53.13
C ALA A 789 0.24 10.81 51.76
N GLY A 790 -0.47 11.56 50.91
CA GLY A 790 -0.05 11.86 49.54
C GLY A 790 -0.36 10.73 48.53
N GLU A 791 -1.17 9.75 48.93
CA GLU A 791 -1.56 8.61 48.09
C GLU A 791 -3.02 8.72 47.60
N PHE A 792 -3.36 7.97 46.56
CA PHE A 792 -4.75 7.63 46.24
C PHE A 792 -5.27 6.63 47.28
N ASP A 793 -6.24 7.03 48.11
CA ASP A 793 -6.91 6.11 49.05
C ASP A 793 -7.95 5.27 48.30
N VAL A 794 -7.89 3.94 48.44
CA VAL A 794 -8.86 3.02 47.83
C VAL A 794 -10.29 3.30 48.30
N ASN A 795 -10.47 3.75 49.54
CA ASN A 795 -11.78 4.09 50.09
C ASN A 795 -12.42 5.31 49.38
N ASP A 796 -11.61 6.21 48.83
CA ASP A 796 -12.09 7.36 48.04
C ASP A 796 -12.28 7.05 46.54
N ALA A 797 -12.06 5.80 46.11
CA ALA A 797 -12.41 5.38 44.76
C ALA A 797 -13.94 5.46 44.55
N ALA A 798 -14.39 6.07 43.45
CA ALA A 798 -15.80 6.28 43.14
C ALA A 798 -16.20 5.64 41.80
N THR A 799 -17.48 5.29 41.63
CA THR A 799 -17.95 4.55 40.45
C THR A 799 -17.82 5.41 39.18
N LEU A 800 -17.12 4.89 38.16
CA LEU A 800 -16.99 5.52 36.84
C LEU A 800 -17.73 4.67 35.81
N VAL A 801 -18.56 5.31 35.00
CA VAL A 801 -19.19 4.71 33.83
C VAL A 801 -18.61 5.36 32.58
N TRP A 802 -18.14 4.56 31.62
CA TRP A 802 -17.71 5.02 30.30
C TRP A 802 -18.57 4.41 29.19
N GLN A 803 -18.87 5.18 28.14
CA GLN A 803 -19.79 4.78 27.06
C GLN A 803 -19.38 5.39 25.72
N ASN A 804 -19.61 4.68 24.61
CA ASN A 804 -19.60 5.30 23.27
C ASN A 804 -20.97 5.86 22.88
N ALA A 805 -21.99 5.00 22.89
CA ALA A 805 -23.34 5.38 22.53
C ALA A 805 -24.15 5.72 23.78
N ILE A 806 -24.60 6.98 23.87
CA ILE A 806 -25.59 7.41 24.85
C ILE A 806 -26.94 7.56 24.16
N GLU A 807 -28.00 7.16 24.85
CA GLU A 807 -29.38 7.27 24.37
C GLU A 807 -29.91 8.69 24.62
N ILE A 808 -30.44 9.31 23.57
CA ILE A 808 -31.15 10.59 23.59
C ILE A 808 -32.39 10.43 22.71
N ASP A 809 -33.56 10.83 23.23
CA ASP A 809 -34.85 10.81 22.54
C ASP A 809 -35.22 9.48 21.85
N GLY A 810 -34.75 8.35 22.41
CA GLY A 810 -35.02 6.99 21.91
C GLY A 810 -34.05 6.48 20.83
N GLY A 811 -32.91 7.14 20.62
CA GLY A 811 -31.86 6.68 19.71
C GLY A 811 -30.45 7.02 20.19
N PRO A 812 -29.39 6.47 19.56
CA PRO A 812 -28.02 6.82 19.86
C PRO A 812 -27.68 8.25 19.42
N LEU A 813 -26.93 8.99 20.23
CA LEU A 813 -26.32 10.25 19.81
C LEU A 813 -25.14 9.99 18.85
N GLU A 814 -25.27 10.45 17.60
CA GLU A 814 -24.23 10.36 16.58
C GLU A 814 -23.79 11.75 16.08
N LEU A 815 -22.55 12.17 16.36
CA LEU A 815 -21.99 13.42 15.84
C LEU A 815 -21.08 13.15 14.63
N SER A 816 -21.09 14.06 13.66
CA SER A 816 -20.13 14.10 12.55
C SER A 816 -18.95 15.05 12.87
N PRO A 817 -17.79 14.93 12.20
CA PRO A 817 -16.61 15.76 12.49
C PRO A 817 -16.89 17.26 12.44
N GLY A 818 -17.74 17.72 11.51
CA GLY A 818 -18.14 19.13 11.37
C GLY A 818 -19.05 19.66 12.49
N GLU A 819 -19.72 18.76 13.24
CA GLU A 819 -20.50 19.10 14.45
C GLU A 819 -19.62 19.15 15.71
N ILE A 820 -18.33 18.84 15.58
CA ILE A 820 -17.29 19.05 16.60
C ILE A 820 -16.44 20.26 16.20
N ASP A 821 -15.81 20.23 15.03
CA ASP A 821 -15.00 21.33 14.48
C ASP A 821 -15.56 21.82 13.13
N SER A 822 -16.18 23.01 13.16
CA SER A 822 -16.80 23.64 11.99
C SER A 822 -15.81 24.06 10.88
N SER A 823 -14.50 23.93 11.09
CA SER A 823 -13.49 24.09 10.03
C SER A 823 -13.35 22.87 9.12
N ILE A 824 -13.89 21.71 9.52
CA ILE A 824 -13.82 20.46 8.74
C ILE A 824 -14.91 20.48 7.65
N VAL A 825 -14.47 20.55 6.38
CA VAL A 825 -15.35 20.47 5.21
C VAL A 825 -15.19 19.11 4.53
N LEU A 826 -16.16 18.22 4.73
CA LEU A 826 -16.16 16.88 4.13
C LEU A 826 -16.76 16.92 2.71
N THR A 827 -16.01 16.44 1.72
CA THR A 827 -16.46 16.29 0.33
C THR A 827 -16.67 14.82 -0.02
N GLY A 828 -17.90 14.43 -0.36
CA GLY A 828 -18.22 13.06 -0.77
C GLY A 828 -19.65 12.65 -0.40
N ALA A 829 -20.03 11.43 -0.76
CA ALA A 829 -21.33 10.85 -0.40
C ALA A 829 -21.35 10.27 1.03
N SER A 830 -20.20 9.80 1.53
CA SER A 830 -20.08 9.30 2.91
C SER A 830 -19.90 10.45 3.90
N ARG A 831 -20.65 10.39 5.00
CA ARG A 831 -20.50 11.29 6.15
C ARG A 831 -20.11 10.43 7.37
N PRO A 832 -18.80 10.26 7.66
CA PRO A 832 -18.38 9.54 8.86
C PRO A 832 -18.97 10.18 10.11
N LYS A 833 -19.23 9.35 11.12
CA LYS A 833 -19.57 9.77 12.48
C LYS A 833 -18.35 9.54 13.37
N GLU A 834 -18.25 10.34 14.42
CA GLU A 834 -17.15 10.33 15.39
C GLU A 834 -17.48 9.41 16.57
N THR A 835 -16.51 8.60 16.98
CA THR A 835 -16.62 7.74 18.16
C THR A 835 -16.15 8.51 19.39
N LEU A 836 -17.11 8.87 20.25
CA LEU A 836 -16.88 9.64 21.47
C LEU A 836 -16.71 8.71 22.69
N LEU A 837 -15.96 9.12 23.70
CA LEU A 837 -15.91 8.44 25.00
C LEU A 837 -16.55 9.31 26.09
N TRP A 838 -17.78 8.98 26.48
CA TRP A 838 -18.53 9.67 27.52
C TRP A 838 -18.15 9.14 28.89
N LEU A 839 -17.58 9.99 29.76
CA LEU A 839 -17.16 9.62 31.11
C LEU A 839 -18.11 10.21 32.17
N THR A 840 -18.62 9.37 33.07
CA THR A 840 -19.48 9.80 34.20
C THR A 840 -18.95 9.27 35.53
N LEU A 841 -18.27 10.13 36.30
CA LEU A 841 -17.85 9.85 37.67
C LEU A 841 -19.02 10.11 38.64
N LYS A 842 -19.50 9.07 39.30
CA LYS A 842 -20.63 9.13 40.24
C LYS A 842 -20.26 9.82 41.56
N PRO A 843 -21.26 10.33 42.31
CA PRO A 843 -21.10 10.61 43.74
C PRO A 843 -20.49 9.39 44.46
N ASP A 844 -19.68 9.67 45.47
CA ASP A 844 -19.09 8.69 46.39
C ASP A 844 -20.15 7.83 47.08
N THR A 845 -21.36 8.34 47.28
CA THR A 845 -22.47 7.58 47.89
C THR A 845 -23.04 6.48 47.00
N ILE A 846 -22.72 6.43 45.71
CA ILE A 846 -23.19 5.40 44.78
C ILE A 846 -22.12 4.32 44.62
N GLY A 847 -22.34 3.16 45.25
CA GLY A 847 -21.41 2.02 45.20
C GLY A 847 -21.46 1.27 43.87
N GLY A 848 -22.63 1.18 43.22
CA GLY A 848 -22.79 0.47 41.95
C GLY A 848 -24.06 -0.36 41.93
N ALA A 849 -24.03 -1.48 41.20
CA ALA A 849 -25.14 -2.42 40.99
C ALA A 849 -26.40 -1.80 40.35
N PRO A 850 -26.62 -1.95 39.03
CA PRO A 850 -27.85 -1.49 38.39
C PRO A 850 -29.04 -2.36 38.78
N HIS A 851 -30.20 -1.74 39.03
CA HIS A 851 -31.46 -2.45 39.06
C HIS A 851 -31.78 -3.02 37.65
N PRO A 852 -32.00 -4.33 37.45
CA PRO A 852 -32.14 -4.93 36.11
C PRO A 852 -33.23 -4.31 35.23
N VAL A 853 -34.35 -3.89 35.83
CA VAL A 853 -35.46 -3.22 35.13
C VAL A 853 -35.29 -1.69 35.00
N THR A 854 -34.87 -0.98 36.06
CA THR A 854 -34.95 0.50 36.12
C THR A 854 -33.61 1.22 35.96
N GLY A 855 -32.48 0.50 35.99
CA GLY A 855 -31.14 1.09 35.90
C GLY A 855 -30.67 1.84 37.14
N ALA A 856 -31.55 2.06 38.12
CA ALA A 856 -31.23 2.79 39.34
C ALA A 856 -30.18 2.05 40.20
N PRO A 857 -29.31 2.76 40.93
CA PRO A 857 -28.38 2.12 41.86
C PRO A 857 -29.13 1.34 42.96
N ARG A 858 -28.74 0.08 43.16
CA ARG A 858 -29.21 -0.77 44.26
C ARG A 858 -28.27 -0.79 45.46
N TRP A 859 -27.02 -0.38 45.26
CA TRP A 859 -26.02 -0.30 46.32
C TRP A 859 -25.57 1.14 46.56
N PHE A 860 -25.73 1.59 47.79
CA PHE A 860 -25.28 2.88 48.30
C PHE A 860 -24.27 2.66 49.42
N ARG A 861 -23.30 3.56 49.53
CA ARG A 861 -22.32 3.58 50.63
C ARG A 861 -22.38 4.88 51.40
N THR A 862 -21.86 4.86 52.62
CA THR A 862 -21.67 6.07 53.44
C THR A 862 -20.75 7.06 52.71
N PRO A 863 -21.04 8.39 52.73
CA PRO A 863 -20.16 9.37 52.11
C PRO A 863 -18.75 9.33 52.71
N THR A 864 -17.71 9.50 51.88
CA THR A 864 -16.32 9.65 52.35
C THR A 864 -15.87 11.11 52.26
N PRO A 865 -15.15 11.65 53.25
CA PRO A 865 -14.75 13.07 53.26
C PRO A 865 -13.55 13.39 52.35
N GLY A 866 -13.01 12.39 51.64
CA GLY A 866 -11.80 12.51 50.82
C GLY A 866 -12.05 12.78 49.32
N PRO A 867 -10.98 12.90 48.53
CA PRO A 867 -11.05 13.27 47.12
C PRO A 867 -11.40 12.08 46.22
N ARG A 868 -12.58 12.12 45.60
CA ARG A 868 -13.05 11.09 44.65
C ARG A 868 -12.11 10.93 43.45
N TRP A 869 -11.71 9.68 43.17
CA TRP A 869 -10.92 9.33 41.99
C TRP A 869 -11.41 8.00 41.36
N ARG A 870 -11.03 7.76 40.11
CA ARG A 870 -11.16 6.46 39.43
C ARG A 870 -10.25 6.40 38.20
N SER A 871 -9.68 5.23 37.92
CA SER A 871 -8.83 4.97 36.75
C SER A 871 -9.52 3.99 35.78
N ILE A 872 -9.23 4.16 34.50
CA ILE A 872 -9.42 3.16 33.43
C ILE A 872 -8.13 3.06 32.64
N THR A 873 -7.79 1.86 32.18
CA THR A 873 -6.59 1.57 31.39
C THR A 873 -6.99 0.91 30.08
N ARG A 874 -6.11 1.02 29.07
CA ARG A 874 -6.20 0.30 27.79
C ARG A 874 -4.80 -0.01 27.29
N PRO A 875 -4.56 -1.18 26.66
CA PRO A 875 -3.31 -1.40 25.96
C PRO A 875 -3.27 -0.51 24.71
N LEU A 876 -2.14 0.15 24.48
CA LEU A 876 -1.89 0.95 23.28
C LEU A 876 -1.53 0.08 22.07
N ASP A 877 -1.08 -1.14 22.32
CA ASP A 877 -0.87 -2.21 21.33
C ASP A 877 -1.23 -3.57 21.95
N ARG A 878 -2.09 -4.34 21.28
CA ARG A 878 -2.56 -5.66 21.73
C ARG A 878 -1.48 -6.75 21.68
N SER A 879 -0.31 -6.48 21.12
CA SER A 879 0.81 -7.42 21.15
C SER A 879 1.51 -7.53 22.51
N GLY A 880 1.18 -6.64 23.45
CA GLY A 880 1.92 -6.44 24.69
C GLY A 880 3.31 -5.83 24.47
N LEU A 881 3.80 -5.63 23.24
CA LEU A 881 5.18 -5.19 22.98
C LEU A 881 5.34 -3.67 23.16
N GLY A 882 4.42 -2.88 22.60
CA GLY A 882 4.26 -1.43 22.87
C GLY A 882 4.58 -0.51 21.69
N ILE A 883 4.06 0.73 21.74
CA ILE A 883 4.19 1.76 20.70
C ILE A 883 5.27 2.81 21.01
N ASP A 884 5.74 3.51 19.97
CA ASP A 884 6.75 4.57 20.08
C ASP A 884 6.07 5.95 20.10
N LEU A 885 6.02 6.55 21.29
CA LEU A 885 5.57 7.91 21.53
C LEU A 885 6.74 8.90 21.65
N SER A 886 8.01 8.46 21.50
CA SER A 886 9.20 9.31 21.70
C SER A 886 9.38 10.40 20.63
N ARG A 887 8.58 10.37 19.57
CA ARG A 887 8.49 11.40 18.53
C ARG A 887 7.31 12.35 18.68
N ILE A 888 6.34 12.04 19.54
CA ILE A 888 5.17 12.89 19.74
C ILE A 888 5.61 14.25 20.31
N GLU A 889 4.99 15.31 19.81
CA GLU A 889 5.18 16.69 20.28
C GLU A 889 3.98 17.20 21.08
N PHE A 890 2.77 16.73 20.75
CA PHE A 890 1.54 17.14 21.39
C PHE A 890 0.61 15.95 21.65
N LEU A 891 -0.02 15.94 22.81
CA LEU A 891 -1.23 15.18 23.08
C LEU A 891 -2.43 16.09 22.78
N GLU A 892 -3.33 15.64 21.92
CA GLU A 892 -4.53 16.39 21.54
C GLU A 892 -5.80 15.60 21.79
N PHE A 893 -6.84 16.27 22.31
CA PHE A 893 -8.19 15.72 22.39
C PHE A 893 -9.25 16.81 22.42
N TRP A 894 -10.45 16.47 21.94
CA TRP A 894 -11.64 17.32 22.07
C TRP A 894 -12.42 16.95 23.33
N ALA A 895 -12.79 17.96 24.12
CA ALA A 895 -13.70 17.80 25.26
C ALA A 895 -14.93 18.70 25.11
N LEU A 896 -16.11 18.17 25.44
CA LEU A 896 -17.35 18.93 25.50
C LEU A 896 -17.53 19.49 26.90
N GLU A 897 -17.54 20.82 27.04
CA GLU A 897 -17.62 21.50 28.33
C GLU A 897 -18.69 22.60 28.32
N ASP A 898 -19.26 22.93 29.48
CA ASP A 898 -20.18 24.06 29.59
C ASP A 898 -19.48 25.41 29.39
N LEU A 899 -20.23 26.43 28.95
CA LEU A 899 -19.68 27.78 28.72
C LEU A 899 -19.22 28.50 30.00
N ARG A 900 -19.71 28.10 31.18
CA ARG A 900 -19.28 28.64 32.47
C ARG A 900 -18.11 27.87 33.06
N VAL A 901 -17.63 26.81 32.41
CA VAL A 901 -16.47 26.02 32.83
C VAL A 901 -16.60 25.53 34.28
N SER A 902 -17.65 24.75 34.58
CA SER A 902 -17.91 24.28 35.94
C SER A 902 -16.82 23.33 36.45
N THR A 903 -16.22 22.56 35.55
CA THR A 903 -15.03 21.72 35.73
C THR A 903 -13.92 22.43 36.50
N LEU A 904 -13.53 23.63 36.05
CA LEU A 904 -12.47 24.42 36.68
C LEU A 904 -12.85 24.89 38.10
N ARG A 905 -14.12 25.25 38.34
CA ARG A 905 -14.62 25.59 39.70
C ARG A 905 -14.68 24.37 40.62
N GLN A 906 -14.99 23.21 40.08
CA GLN A 906 -14.99 21.92 40.78
C GLN A 906 -13.57 21.35 40.97
N LYS A 907 -12.55 22.02 40.41
CA LYS A 907 -11.14 21.57 40.39
C LYS A 907 -10.96 20.20 39.74
N THR A 908 -11.80 19.85 38.77
CA THR A 908 -11.72 18.55 38.08
C THR A 908 -10.41 18.46 37.28
N ILE A 909 -9.64 17.41 37.55
CA ILE A 909 -8.39 17.10 36.85
C ILE A 909 -8.59 15.77 36.11
N LEU A 910 -8.27 15.76 34.82
CA LEU A 910 -8.04 14.54 34.05
C LEU A 910 -6.55 14.21 34.13
N VAL A 911 -6.23 12.98 34.53
CA VAL A 911 -4.86 12.44 34.54
C VAL A 911 -4.74 11.46 33.40
N LEU A 912 -3.70 11.58 32.59
CA LEU A 912 -3.41 10.69 31.47
C LEU A 912 -1.97 10.20 31.61
N ASP A 913 -1.80 8.90 31.85
CA ASP A 913 -0.50 8.27 32.08
C ASP A 913 -0.13 7.40 30.87
N PHE A 914 1.10 7.57 30.38
CA PHE A 914 1.63 6.84 29.22
C PHE A 914 2.97 6.18 29.59
N GLY A 915 3.03 4.86 29.66
CA GLY A 915 4.28 4.14 29.90
C GLY A 915 4.05 2.66 30.11
N THR A 916 4.46 2.13 31.26
CA THR A 916 4.02 0.83 31.78
C THR A 916 3.17 1.10 33.02
N VAL A 917 1.85 0.88 32.91
CA VAL A 917 0.90 0.92 34.03
C VAL A 917 0.76 -0.47 34.64
N LEU A 918 0.40 -0.56 35.92
CA LEU A 918 0.18 -1.84 36.58
C LEU A 918 -1.17 -2.46 36.19
N GLU A 919 -1.18 -3.78 36.04
CA GLU A 919 -2.37 -4.60 35.77
C GLU A 919 -3.22 -4.93 37.02
N ASP A 920 -2.82 -4.48 38.21
CA ASP A 920 -3.49 -4.76 39.50
C ASP A 920 -4.76 -3.90 39.70
N ALA A 921 -5.86 -4.24 39.01
CA ALA A 921 -7.06 -3.40 38.95
C ALA A 921 -7.79 -3.34 40.30
N VAL A 922 -8.34 -2.17 40.62
CA VAL A 922 -9.04 -1.97 41.89
C VAL A 922 -10.53 -1.85 41.66
N ALA A 923 -11.30 -2.76 42.25
CA ALA A 923 -12.76 -2.69 42.29
C ALA A 923 -13.29 -2.67 43.73
N PHE A 924 -14.59 -2.46 43.86
CA PHE A 924 -15.28 -2.49 45.14
C PHE A 924 -16.69 -3.04 44.96
N GLY A 925 -17.20 -3.71 45.98
CA GLY A 925 -18.51 -4.34 46.00
C GLY A 925 -19.14 -4.33 47.39
N PRO A 926 -20.43 -4.67 47.51
CA PRO A 926 -21.07 -4.89 48.79
C PRO A 926 -20.52 -6.16 49.46
N ASP A 927 -20.42 -6.17 50.79
CA ASP A 927 -20.09 -7.37 51.57
C ASP A 927 -21.31 -8.22 51.93
N SER A 928 -22.52 -7.62 51.82
CA SER A 928 -23.76 -8.21 52.28
C SER A 928 -24.94 -7.90 51.36
N LEU A 929 -25.91 -8.81 51.34
CA LEU A 929 -27.18 -8.64 50.65
C LEU A 929 -28.38 -8.98 51.55
N GLU A 930 -29.51 -8.35 51.27
CA GLU A 930 -30.81 -8.66 51.86
C GLU A 930 -31.89 -8.70 50.77
N VAL A 931 -32.67 -9.78 50.72
CA VAL A 931 -33.82 -9.96 49.84
C VAL A 931 -35.09 -9.47 50.54
N ILE A 932 -35.53 -8.26 50.18
CA ILE A 932 -36.71 -7.60 50.72
C ILE A 932 -37.82 -7.64 49.66
N ARG A 933 -38.90 -8.40 49.94
CA ARG A 933 -40.09 -8.49 49.05
C ARG A 933 -39.77 -8.89 47.59
N ASN A 934 -38.89 -9.88 47.42
CA ASN A 934 -38.32 -10.34 46.14
C ASN A 934 -37.42 -9.34 45.41
N ASP A 935 -36.98 -8.26 46.06
CA ASP A 935 -35.88 -7.41 45.55
C ASP A 935 -34.61 -7.56 46.39
N THR A 936 -33.44 -7.56 45.75
CA THR A 936 -32.15 -7.68 46.42
C THR A 936 -31.55 -6.30 46.65
N VAL A 937 -31.44 -5.92 47.91
CA VAL A 937 -30.74 -4.71 48.38
C VAL A 937 -29.34 -5.12 48.85
N PHE A 938 -28.37 -4.24 48.66
CA PHE A 938 -26.97 -4.48 48.96
C PHE A 938 -26.45 -3.50 50.02
N SER A 939 -25.59 -3.99 50.90
CA SER A 939 -25.03 -3.22 52.02
C SER A 939 -23.54 -3.51 52.24
N GLY A 940 -22.94 -2.69 53.12
CA GLY A 940 -21.53 -2.78 53.45
C GLY A 940 -20.59 -2.42 52.30
N PHE A 941 -19.31 -2.79 52.42
CA PHE A 941 -18.25 -2.42 51.48
C PHE A 941 -17.03 -3.34 51.62
N GLN A 942 -16.58 -3.90 50.50
CA GLN A 942 -15.32 -4.64 50.37
C GLN A 942 -14.57 -4.22 49.10
N THR A 943 -13.24 -4.23 49.19
CA THR A 943 -12.34 -4.02 48.03
C THR A 943 -12.10 -5.34 47.30
N LEU A 944 -12.08 -5.28 45.96
CA LEU A 944 -11.96 -6.42 45.05
C LEU A 944 -10.82 -6.20 44.04
N GLY A 945 -10.39 -7.27 43.36
CA GLY A 945 -9.31 -7.29 42.34
C GLY A 945 -7.90 -7.31 42.91
N MET A 946 -7.61 -6.49 43.94
CA MET A 946 -6.24 -6.28 44.43
C MET A 946 -5.43 -7.56 44.70
N GLY A 947 -4.36 -7.74 43.94
CA GLY A 947 -3.40 -8.85 44.05
C GLY A 947 -3.84 -10.17 43.40
N VAL A 948 -4.94 -10.18 42.64
CA VAL A 948 -5.53 -11.39 42.03
C VAL A 948 -5.78 -11.13 40.54
N LEU A 949 -5.13 -11.89 39.66
CA LEU A 949 -5.33 -11.73 38.22
C LEU A 949 -6.77 -12.03 37.78
N ASP A 950 -7.56 -10.98 37.57
CA ASP A 950 -8.95 -11.05 37.11
C ASP A 950 -9.01 -11.14 35.58
N SER A 951 -9.24 -12.35 35.05
CA SER A 951 -9.33 -12.60 33.61
C SER A 951 -10.37 -13.68 33.28
N GLU A 952 -11.13 -13.46 32.21
CA GLU A 952 -12.01 -14.49 31.64
C GLU A 952 -11.27 -15.49 30.74
N LYS A 953 -10.03 -15.18 30.32
CA LYS A 953 -9.21 -16.10 29.53
C LYS A 953 -8.93 -17.38 30.34
N ASP A 954 -9.01 -18.54 29.70
CA ASP A 954 -8.59 -19.80 30.31
C ASP A 954 -7.09 -19.76 30.67
N ARG A 955 -6.77 -20.08 31.92
CA ARG A 955 -5.43 -19.89 32.49
C ARG A 955 -4.34 -20.76 31.84
N PHE A 956 -4.69 -21.84 31.15
CA PHE A 956 -3.71 -22.75 30.55
C PHE A 956 -3.52 -22.54 29.05
N THR A 957 -4.60 -22.20 28.36
CA THR A 957 -4.62 -22.02 26.90
C THR A 957 -4.57 -20.56 26.46
N ASN A 958 -4.82 -19.62 27.39
CA ASN A 958 -5.00 -18.18 27.15
C ASN A 958 -6.15 -17.87 26.15
N LEU A 959 -7.13 -18.77 26.06
CA LEU A 959 -8.27 -18.69 25.14
C LEU A 959 -9.54 -18.21 25.85
N PHE A 960 -10.37 -17.47 25.13
CA PHE A 960 -11.70 -17.04 25.59
C PHE A 960 -12.80 -17.77 24.81
N ASN A 961 -13.75 -18.38 25.52
CA ASN A 961 -14.97 -18.94 24.96
C ASN A 961 -16.20 -18.34 25.65
N ALA A 962 -16.89 -17.42 24.98
CA ALA A 962 -18.04 -16.69 25.55
C ALA A 962 -19.18 -17.58 26.08
N ALA A 963 -19.29 -18.85 25.66
CA ALA A 963 -20.31 -19.76 26.19
C ALA A 963 -19.98 -20.32 27.60
N VAL A 964 -18.72 -20.19 28.05
CA VAL A 964 -18.18 -20.80 29.27
C VAL A 964 -17.48 -19.77 30.17
N ASN A 965 -16.72 -18.87 29.56
CA ASN A 965 -15.81 -17.94 30.22
C ASN A 965 -16.40 -16.57 30.54
N ASP A 966 -17.49 -16.18 29.87
CA ASP A 966 -18.14 -14.86 30.00
C ASP A 966 -19.00 -14.82 31.28
N VAL A 967 -18.31 -14.64 32.41
CA VAL A 967 -18.82 -14.76 33.78
C VAL A 967 -18.71 -13.46 34.57
N GLY A 968 -18.07 -12.44 34.01
CA GLY A 968 -17.78 -11.14 34.61
C GLY A 968 -16.49 -11.13 35.43
N ILE A 969 -15.81 -9.98 35.39
CA ILE A 969 -14.63 -9.67 36.21
C ILE A 969 -14.94 -8.56 37.21
N HIS A 970 -14.08 -8.42 38.23
CA HIS A 970 -14.14 -7.32 39.18
C HIS A 970 -15.52 -7.17 39.87
N GLY A 971 -16.01 -5.94 40.06
CA GLY A 971 -17.26 -5.64 40.77
C GLY A 971 -18.55 -6.15 40.12
N ASP A 972 -18.49 -6.79 38.94
CA ASP A 972 -19.65 -7.44 38.31
C ASP A 972 -19.87 -8.88 38.83
N ARG A 973 -18.85 -9.51 39.44
CA ARG A 973 -18.91 -10.83 40.09
C ARG A 973 -18.20 -10.78 41.45
N ILE A 974 -18.98 -10.75 42.53
CA ILE A 974 -18.45 -10.68 43.89
C ILE A 974 -17.93 -12.06 44.33
N PRO A 975 -16.65 -12.22 44.71
CA PRO A 975 -16.10 -13.51 45.12
C PRO A 975 -16.81 -14.12 46.33
N THR A 976 -17.19 -13.30 47.32
CA THR A 976 -17.93 -13.72 48.53
C THR A 976 -18.89 -12.62 48.99
N ILE A 977 -20.15 -12.96 49.25
CA ILE A 977 -21.16 -12.03 49.79
C ILE A 977 -22.05 -12.72 50.85
N PHE A 978 -22.31 -12.03 51.96
CA PHE A 978 -23.11 -12.58 53.06
C PHE A 978 -24.61 -12.32 52.86
N ASN A 979 -25.43 -13.37 52.85
CA ASN A 979 -26.88 -13.27 52.77
C ASN A 979 -27.50 -13.12 54.17
N ILE A 980 -27.99 -11.92 54.47
CA ILE A 980 -28.56 -11.56 55.78
C ILE A 980 -29.82 -12.41 56.10
N ASN A 981 -30.57 -12.84 55.09
CA ASN A 981 -31.82 -13.59 55.29
C ASN A 981 -31.59 -15.09 55.56
N THR A 982 -30.54 -15.70 54.99
CA THR A 982 -30.25 -17.14 55.19
C THR A 982 -29.11 -17.40 56.17
N GLY A 983 -28.24 -16.41 56.42
CA GLY A 983 -27.03 -16.56 57.22
C GLY A 983 -25.87 -17.26 56.48
N GLU A 984 -25.99 -17.44 55.17
CA GLU A 984 -25.01 -18.13 54.32
C GLU A 984 -24.11 -17.13 53.57
N THR A 985 -22.85 -17.49 53.35
CA THR A 985 -21.97 -16.78 52.40
C THR A 985 -22.10 -17.41 51.02
N LEU A 986 -22.53 -16.62 50.04
CA LEU A 986 -22.58 -17.00 48.64
C LEU A 986 -21.24 -16.68 47.96
N THR A 987 -20.81 -17.53 47.02
CA THR A 987 -19.58 -17.34 46.22
C THR A 987 -19.91 -16.97 44.77
N ASP A 988 -19.01 -16.25 44.10
CA ASP A 988 -19.13 -15.85 42.69
C ASP A 988 -20.48 -15.17 42.34
N PHE A 989 -20.97 -14.31 43.23
CA PHE A 989 -22.30 -13.72 43.12
C PHE A 989 -22.36 -12.64 42.01
N PRO A 990 -23.24 -12.77 41.00
CA PRO A 990 -23.32 -11.82 39.90
C PRO A 990 -24.08 -10.55 40.30
N MET A 991 -23.46 -9.39 40.11
CA MET A 991 -24.07 -8.07 40.37
C MET A 991 -24.86 -7.52 39.19
N CYS A 992 -24.55 -8.00 37.97
CA CYS A 992 -25.21 -7.59 36.75
C CYS A 992 -25.23 -8.73 35.72
N GLU A 993 -26.02 -8.54 34.66
CA GLU A 993 -25.99 -9.37 33.46
C GLU A 993 -26.34 -8.51 32.25
N ARG A 994 -25.56 -8.62 31.19
CA ARG A 994 -25.88 -8.08 29.85
C ARG A 994 -26.28 -9.26 28.97
N VAL A 995 -27.35 -9.14 28.19
CA VAL A 995 -27.74 -10.20 27.25
C VAL A 995 -27.91 -9.60 25.86
N PHE A 996 -26.97 -9.91 24.96
CA PHE A 996 -27.10 -9.54 23.55
C PHE A 996 -28.09 -10.47 22.84
N THR A 997 -29.18 -9.88 22.33
CA THR A 997 -30.21 -10.60 21.55
C THR A 997 -29.94 -10.62 20.05
N GLY A 998 -28.78 -10.13 19.60
CA GLY A 998 -28.34 -10.13 18.18
C GLY A 998 -29.18 -9.28 17.23
N VAL A 999 -30.10 -8.46 17.74
CA VAL A 999 -31.02 -7.60 16.96
C VAL A 999 -30.91 -6.12 17.34
N THR A 1000 -30.61 -5.81 18.60
CA THR A 1000 -30.52 -4.44 19.10
C THR A 1000 -29.21 -4.27 19.87
N ILE A 1001 -28.43 -3.24 19.53
CA ILE A 1001 -27.30 -2.82 20.37
C ILE A 1001 -27.91 -2.05 21.56
N PRO A 1002 -27.65 -2.45 22.82
CA PRO A 1002 -28.20 -1.74 23.97
C PRO A 1002 -27.51 -0.38 24.11
N THR A 1003 -28.22 0.68 23.72
CA THR A 1003 -27.92 2.05 24.15
C THR A 1003 -28.39 2.24 25.57
N PHE A 1004 -27.77 3.15 26.31
CA PHE A 1004 -28.21 3.52 27.63
C PHE A 1004 -28.15 5.04 27.83
N PRO A 1005 -28.97 5.64 28.71
CA PRO A 1005 -28.80 7.02 29.15
C PRO A 1005 -27.38 7.29 29.67
N LEU A 1006 -26.93 8.55 29.57
CA LEU A 1006 -25.59 8.96 30.01
C LEU A 1006 -25.33 8.58 31.48
N GLY A 1007 -24.28 7.78 31.69
CA GLY A 1007 -23.84 7.32 33.01
C GLY A 1007 -24.67 6.18 33.60
N HIS A 1008 -25.43 5.44 32.81
CA HIS A 1008 -26.21 4.31 33.30
C HIS A 1008 -25.32 3.17 33.83
N LEU A 1009 -25.57 2.68 35.06
CA LEU A 1009 -24.67 1.73 35.73
C LEU A 1009 -24.56 0.37 35.01
N GLY A 1010 -25.59 -0.07 34.29
CA GLY A 1010 -25.54 -1.30 33.49
C GLY A 1010 -24.75 -1.21 32.18
N ALA A 1011 -24.27 -0.02 31.78
CA ALA A 1011 -23.59 0.15 30.49
C ALA A 1011 -22.23 -0.57 30.41
N ARG A 1012 -21.56 -0.76 31.56
CA ARG A 1012 -20.25 -1.42 31.67
C ARG A 1012 -20.28 -2.82 32.29
N CYS A 1013 -21.45 -3.46 32.36
CA CYS A 1013 -21.53 -4.86 32.78
C CYS A 1013 -20.72 -5.76 31.83
N THR A 1014 -19.70 -6.42 32.37
CA THR A 1014 -18.82 -7.39 31.71
C THR A 1014 -19.57 -8.70 31.46
N ARG A 1015 -20.19 -9.25 32.50
CA ARG A 1015 -20.90 -10.54 32.47
C ARG A 1015 -21.97 -10.65 31.37
N ARG A 1016 -21.78 -11.66 30.50
CA ARG A 1016 -22.56 -12.04 29.31
C ARG A 1016 -22.53 -11.03 28.15
N ASN A 1017 -21.50 -10.19 28.08
CA ASN A 1017 -21.37 -9.18 27.03
C ASN A 1017 -20.89 -9.72 25.67
N GLY A 1018 -20.31 -10.93 25.61
CA GLY A 1018 -19.79 -11.58 24.40
C GLY A 1018 -18.34 -11.23 24.02
N PHE A 1019 -17.62 -10.49 24.85
CA PHE A 1019 -16.25 -10.02 24.65
C PHE A 1019 -15.32 -10.57 25.74
N VAL A 1020 -14.01 -10.59 25.48
CA VAL A 1020 -13.03 -11.01 26.48
C VAL A 1020 -12.73 -9.85 27.42
N ASP A 1021 -13.15 -9.95 28.67
CA ASP A 1021 -12.76 -9.02 29.74
C ASP A 1021 -11.58 -9.61 30.53
N SER A 1022 -10.52 -8.80 30.73
CA SER A 1022 -9.25 -9.27 31.28
C SER A 1022 -8.37 -8.12 31.76
N GLU A 1023 -7.88 -8.16 33.00
CA GLU A 1023 -6.95 -7.12 33.48
C GLU A 1023 -5.51 -7.28 32.94
N ASP A 1024 -5.17 -8.48 32.43
CA ASP A 1024 -3.93 -8.82 31.71
C ASP A 1024 -3.81 -8.02 30.39
N LEU A 1025 -3.20 -6.82 30.49
CA LEU A 1025 -2.95 -5.89 29.38
C LEU A 1025 -1.86 -6.41 28.44
N ASN A 1026 -0.85 -7.09 28.97
CA ASN A 1026 0.36 -7.47 28.26
C ASN A 1026 0.31 -8.87 27.61
N GLY A 1027 -0.58 -9.74 28.08
CA GLY A 1027 -0.84 -11.07 27.53
C GLY A 1027 -0.06 -12.22 28.18
N ASP A 1028 0.73 -11.98 29.23
CA ASP A 1028 1.53 -13.02 29.92
C ASP A 1028 0.73 -13.84 30.94
N ASN A 1029 -0.54 -13.48 31.19
CA ASN A 1029 -1.44 -14.18 32.11
C ASN A 1029 -0.86 -14.23 33.55
N ARG A 1030 -0.15 -13.16 33.95
CA ARG A 1030 0.36 -12.94 35.31
C ARG A 1030 0.22 -11.47 35.69
N LEU A 1031 -0.04 -11.20 36.96
CA LEU A 1031 -0.13 -9.82 37.46
C LEU A 1031 1.30 -9.29 37.72
N ASP A 1032 1.62 -8.09 37.22
CA ASP A 1032 2.93 -7.41 37.33
C ASP A 1032 3.66 -7.57 38.68
N ARG A 1033 2.92 -7.45 39.80
CA ARG A 1033 3.47 -7.56 41.16
C ARG A 1033 3.95 -8.98 41.49
N ALA A 1034 3.33 -10.02 40.91
CA ALA A 1034 3.74 -11.41 41.09
C ALA A 1034 5.10 -11.71 40.44
N ILE A 1035 5.51 -10.94 39.42
CA ILE A 1035 6.83 -11.01 38.80
C ILE A 1035 7.82 -9.95 39.33
N GLY A 1036 7.42 -9.17 40.35
CA GLY A 1036 8.28 -8.27 41.12
C GLY A 1036 8.22 -6.79 40.73
N VAL A 1037 7.28 -6.37 39.88
CA VAL A 1037 7.10 -4.95 39.52
C VAL A 1037 6.22 -4.27 40.56
N LEU A 1038 6.75 -3.26 41.26
CA LEU A 1038 6.10 -2.62 42.42
C LEU A 1038 5.68 -1.16 42.18
N GLN A 1039 6.06 -0.56 41.05
CA GLN A 1039 5.78 0.84 40.69
C GLN A 1039 5.43 0.94 39.20
N GLU A 1040 4.72 2.00 38.83
CA GLU A 1040 4.47 2.36 37.43
C GLU A 1040 5.65 3.14 36.84
N ASP A 1041 5.97 2.90 35.57
CA ASP A 1041 6.99 3.62 34.81
C ASP A 1041 6.30 4.47 33.73
N VAL A 1042 5.76 5.64 34.09
CA VAL A 1042 4.87 6.45 33.23
C VAL A 1042 5.28 7.91 33.07
N VAL A 1043 4.95 8.47 31.90
CA VAL A 1043 4.88 9.91 31.65
C VAL A 1043 3.44 10.37 31.87
N ARG A 1044 3.25 11.18 32.91
CA ARG A 1044 1.96 11.69 33.37
C ARG A 1044 1.66 13.08 32.83
N TYR A 1045 0.45 13.26 32.33
CA TYR A 1045 -0.16 14.55 32.02
C TYR A 1045 -1.24 14.86 33.04
N ILE A 1046 -1.22 16.09 33.55
CA ILE A 1046 -2.19 16.61 34.51
C ILE A 1046 -2.94 17.73 33.80
N VAL A 1047 -4.23 17.49 33.54
CA VAL A 1047 -5.06 18.37 32.73
C VAL A 1047 -6.21 18.91 33.58
N PRO A 1048 -6.06 20.11 34.19
CA PRO A 1048 -7.17 20.78 34.84
C PRO A 1048 -8.21 21.13 33.77
N LEU A 1049 -9.37 20.46 33.82
CA LEU A 1049 -10.42 20.67 32.84
C LEU A 1049 -10.96 22.10 32.99
N GLY A 1050 -10.97 22.82 31.87
CA GLY A 1050 -11.35 24.21 31.79
C GLY A 1050 -10.20 25.22 31.78
N ASP A 1051 -8.94 24.79 31.89
CA ASP A 1051 -7.79 25.70 31.79
C ASP A 1051 -7.61 26.21 30.35
N ALA A 1052 -7.95 27.47 30.14
CA ALA A 1052 -7.86 28.13 28.84
C ALA A 1052 -6.43 28.20 28.26
N ARG A 1053 -5.38 27.95 29.06
CA ARG A 1053 -3.98 27.89 28.58
C ARG A 1053 -3.68 26.65 27.75
N LEU A 1054 -4.43 25.56 27.96
CA LEU A 1054 -4.27 24.29 27.25
C LEU A 1054 -5.20 24.16 26.03
N VAL A 1055 -6.12 25.12 25.83
CA VAL A 1055 -7.12 25.10 24.77
C VAL A 1055 -6.67 25.94 23.58
N VAL A 1056 -6.48 25.30 22.42
CA VAL A 1056 -6.03 25.98 21.19
C VAL A 1056 -7.15 26.29 20.19
N ARG A 1057 -8.29 25.61 20.30
CA ARG A 1057 -9.46 25.81 19.42
C ARG A 1057 -10.76 25.62 20.19
N ARG A 1058 -11.80 26.33 19.75
CA ARG A 1058 -13.19 26.08 20.14
C ARG A 1058 -13.95 25.61 18.90
N GLY A 1059 -14.74 24.58 19.09
CA GLY A 1059 -15.59 23.99 18.07
C GLY A 1059 -17.02 24.49 18.20
N GLU A 1060 -17.97 23.69 17.75
CA GLU A 1060 -19.38 24.05 17.73
C GLU A 1060 -19.99 24.27 19.13
N ILE A 1061 -21.11 25.00 19.16
CA ILE A 1061 -21.85 25.34 20.39
C ILE A 1061 -23.17 24.55 20.44
N LEU A 1062 -23.26 23.64 21.40
CA LEU A 1062 -24.44 22.84 21.67
C LEU A 1062 -25.31 23.49 22.76
N ARG A 1063 -26.63 23.39 22.63
CA ARG A 1063 -27.58 23.76 23.70
C ARG A 1063 -28.42 22.54 24.04
N ASP A 1064 -28.46 22.17 25.32
CA ASP A 1064 -29.34 21.09 25.78
C ASP A 1064 -30.75 21.60 26.13
N ILE A 1065 -31.66 20.65 26.34
CA ILE A 1065 -33.08 20.88 26.63
C ILE A 1065 -33.28 21.65 27.95
N ALA A 1066 -32.31 21.58 28.87
CA ALA A 1066 -32.30 22.35 30.12
C ALA A 1066 -31.75 23.79 29.95
N GLY A 1067 -31.40 24.19 28.71
CA GLY A 1067 -30.86 25.50 28.38
C GLY A 1067 -29.37 25.67 28.73
N VAL A 1068 -28.68 24.61 29.15
CA VAL A 1068 -27.23 24.67 29.39
C VAL A 1068 -26.53 24.69 28.04
N THR A 1069 -25.71 25.71 27.84
CA THR A 1069 -24.90 25.86 26.62
C THR A 1069 -23.52 25.26 26.85
N ARG A 1070 -23.11 24.38 25.94
CA ARG A 1070 -21.83 23.66 25.95
C ARG A 1070 -21.08 23.95 24.65
N THR A 1071 -19.77 23.71 24.63
CA THR A 1071 -18.93 23.90 23.45
C THR A 1071 -17.78 22.90 23.45
N TRP A 1072 -17.40 22.45 22.27
CA TRP A 1072 -16.21 21.64 22.08
C TRP A 1072 -14.94 22.48 22.27
N ARG A 1073 -13.94 21.96 22.97
CA ARG A 1073 -12.63 22.59 23.16
C ARG A 1073 -11.53 21.59 22.82
N LEU A 1074 -10.63 22.01 21.92
CA LEU A 1074 -9.43 21.23 21.58
C LEU A 1074 -8.34 21.55 22.58
N TYR A 1075 -8.05 20.58 23.43
CA TYR A 1075 -6.88 20.60 24.30
C TYR A 1075 -5.67 20.17 23.48
N ARG A 1076 -4.57 20.94 23.55
CA ARG A 1076 -3.27 20.61 22.97
C ARG A 1076 -2.20 20.76 24.05
N ILE A 1077 -1.64 19.65 24.50
CA ILE A 1077 -0.72 19.58 25.63
C ILE A 1077 0.68 19.22 25.11
N PRO A 1078 1.74 20.02 25.37
CA PRO A 1078 3.09 19.71 24.94
C PRO A 1078 3.64 18.41 25.57
N PHE A 1079 3.86 17.38 24.74
CA PHE A 1079 4.21 16.00 25.13
C PHE A 1079 5.57 15.84 25.84
N ARG A 1080 6.34 16.93 26.00
CA ARG A 1080 7.70 16.91 26.57
C ARG A 1080 8.05 18.06 27.51
N ARG A 1081 7.12 19.00 27.73
CA ARG A 1081 7.36 20.18 28.57
C ARG A 1081 6.47 20.17 29.81
N ASP A 1082 5.21 19.80 29.64
CA ASP A 1082 4.19 19.84 30.69
C ASP A 1082 3.88 18.42 31.20
N THR A 1083 4.96 17.66 31.44
CA THR A 1083 4.94 16.23 31.82
C THR A 1083 5.60 15.97 33.15
N VAL A 1084 4.99 15.09 33.95
CA VAL A 1084 5.60 14.51 35.16
C VAL A 1084 6.11 13.11 34.82
N GLN A 1085 7.35 12.78 35.22
CA GLN A 1085 7.88 11.41 35.09
C GLN A 1085 7.73 10.68 36.42
N ILE A 1086 7.23 9.46 36.37
CA ILE A 1086 7.08 8.53 37.49
C ILE A 1086 7.84 7.26 37.11
N GLY A 1087 8.75 6.80 37.96
CA GLY A 1087 9.64 5.68 37.63
C GLY A 1087 10.65 6.04 36.52
N ALA A 1088 10.93 5.08 35.63
CA ALA A 1088 11.85 5.21 34.50
C ALA A 1088 11.15 4.97 33.15
N PRO A 1089 10.19 5.83 32.74
CA PRO A 1089 9.32 5.57 31.60
C PRO A 1089 10.07 5.50 30.26
N ASN A 1090 9.81 4.45 29.48
CA ASN A 1090 10.34 4.31 28.13
C ASN A 1090 9.29 4.68 27.07
N LEU A 1091 9.27 5.95 26.66
CA LEU A 1091 8.37 6.43 25.59
C LEU A 1091 8.54 5.73 24.23
N ARG A 1092 9.64 5.00 23.97
CA ARG A 1092 9.80 4.21 22.74
C ARG A 1092 9.03 2.88 22.76
N ARG A 1093 8.57 2.47 23.93
CA ARG A 1093 7.90 1.20 24.24
C ARG A 1093 6.82 1.44 25.30
N THR A 1094 5.87 2.31 24.96
CA THR A 1094 4.69 2.62 25.77
C THR A 1094 3.66 1.51 25.56
N ARG A 1095 3.07 0.96 26.62
CA ARG A 1095 2.23 -0.24 26.60
C ARG A 1095 0.81 0.09 27.02
#